data_AF-A0A6J1R0C3-F1
#
_entry.id   AF-A0A6J1R0C3-F1
#
_cell.length_a   1.000
_cell.length_b   1.000
_cell.length_c   1.000
_cell.angle_alpha   90.00
_cell.angle_beta   90.00
_cell.angle_gamma   90.00
#
_symmetry.space_group_name_H-M   'P 1'
#
loop_
_entity.id
_entity.type
_entity.pdbx_description
1 polymer ?
#
loop_
_entity_poly.entity_id
_entity_poly.type
_entity_poly.pdbx_seq_one_letter_code
_entity_poly.pdbx_strand_id
1 'polypeptide(L)'
;MHGNWDWFMKERDWGNSENCDTFDTPAECIYHACRATCTNYTDVPKNLSPNVTAIFLTDNSLTHLSRNALSRYPEIRLLYLDNNDIVKLEKEVFHHQSKLFWLILTNNSISEILPGHLTGLNKLETLLLDQNKIVTADFSDLEDSTAAYLIRNLSKNMLTTSALKLPRLPVLTEIILDGNHFEAITEDLFAGCPALKSLSMEDNSVSSIDENAFRNLQQLVELNLAYNRIVTIPSNVFQPVNNLSKLLIGYNPVVELSMTLFDPLSNLRSLSVEDINMDNMDKNAFDAFPRLDFVYFKKFHYCMTYAPKVQKCRPTSDGVSSMSHLLDKPLLRTAVWSISCVTCLGNSLVLWGRFTAKDENRVLSIIIRNLAVSDMLMGIYLFIIAIEDARFRDNYKEEANTWMSSWPCTLLGALAMTSSEVSVLILSFMSVERFILIAAPLKCHRAMTSQAASSSMIVIWIVGFIIALVPVIHWRSSTRFYGVNGMCFPLHIDDPYLIGWEYSAFIFLGLNLIGLMIIGYVYVAMFTSIWRTRRATPLSVGDSEFALRFFLIVLTDAACWAPIIALKILAMMKYPVPPDLHAWVVIFILPVNSAVNPLLYTFTTPKFRERLNEGWLGKVRSYVSREHSRQDSQASASTNKTVITDRNMIQPTWNEFDDDRKRTPPLLDLNDENTRSERRD
;
A
#
# COMPACT_ATOMS: atom_id res chain seq x y z
N MET A 1 -4.91 10.24 -10.23
CA MET A 1 -5.66 9.72 -11.41
C MET A 1 -6.84 10.67 -11.62
N HIS A 2 -6.77 11.55 -12.61
CA HIS A 2 -7.80 12.57 -12.85
C HIS A 2 -8.57 12.24 -14.13
N GLY A 3 -9.78 12.80 -14.26
CA GLY A 3 -10.69 12.48 -15.37
C GLY A 3 -10.09 12.86 -16.72
N ASN A 4 -10.23 11.98 -17.70
CA ASN A 4 -9.75 12.23 -19.05
C ASN A 4 -10.64 13.26 -19.75
N TRP A 5 -10.05 14.22 -20.46
CA TRP A 5 -10.76 15.40 -21.02
C TRP A 5 -11.41 15.12 -22.39
N ASP A 6 -11.99 13.93 -22.56
CA ASP A 6 -12.46 13.40 -23.86
C ASP A 6 -13.57 14.21 -24.54
N TRP A 7 -14.20 15.17 -23.84
CA TRP A 7 -15.23 16.04 -24.44
C TRP A 7 -14.67 17.05 -25.46
N PHE A 8 -13.36 17.31 -25.46
CA PHE A 8 -12.71 18.30 -26.32
C PHE A 8 -12.50 17.83 -27.78
N MET A 9 -12.53 16.52 -28.03
CA MET A 9 -12.25 15.90 -29.34
C MET A 9 -13.44 15.90 -30.32
N LYS A 10 -14.55 16.57 -30.00
CA LYS A 10 -15.74 16.57 -30.86
C LYS A 10 -15.57 17.56 -32.01
N GLU A 11 -15.33 17.06 -33.23
CA GLU A 11 -15.22 17.91 -34.41
C GLU A 11 -16.45 18.84 -34.54
N ARG A 12 -16.20 20.15 -34.44
CA ARG A 12 -17.19 21.18 -34.71
C ARG A 12 -17.35 21.23 -36.23
N ASP A 13 -18.57 21.09 -36.72
CA ASP A 13 -18.85 21.04 -38.16
C ASP A 13 -18.75 22.45 -38.77
N TRP A 14 -17.52 22.83 -39.15
CA TRP A 14 -17.20 24.11 -39.76
C TRP A 14 -17.60 24.10 -41.23
N GLY A 15 -18.91 24.28 -41.47
CA GLY A 15 -19.57 24.12 -42.78
C GLY A 15 -18.79 24.68 -43.97
N ASN A 16 -18.79 23.90 -45.05
CA ASN A 16 -17.85 23.95 -46.18
C ASN A 16 -17.29 25.34 -46.54
N SER A 17 -15.97 25.50 -46.40
CA SER A 17 -15.22 26.57 -47.08
C SER A 17 -14.90 26.12 -48.51
N GLU A 18 -15.85 26.28 -49.43
CA GLU A 18 -15.87 25.60 -50.74
C GLU A 18 -14.82 26.05 -51.76
N ASN A 19 -13.97 27.05 -51.47
CA ASN A 19 -12.81 27.40 -52.31
C ASN A 19 -11.59 27.81 -51.49
N CYS A 20 -10.62 26.90 -51.39
CA CYS A 20 -9.22 27.24 -51.20
C CYS A 20 -8.43 26.74 -52.40
N ASP A 21 -8.08 27.65 -53.31
CA ASP A 21 -7.26 27.30 -54.48
C ASP A 21 -5.91 26.72 -54.02
N THR A 22 -5.65 25.49 -54.46
CA THR A 22 -4.43 24.73 -54.16
C THR A 22 -3.35 25.08 -55.18
N PHE A 23 -2.58 26.12 -54.89
CA PHE A 23 -1.30 26.37 -55.56
C PHE A 23 -0.19 25.54 -54.91
N ASP A 24 0.65 24.90 -55.73
CA ASP A 24 1.85 24.10 -55.40
C ASP A 24 2.07 23.78 -53.91
N THR A 25 1.38 22.75 -53.43
CA THR A 25 1.53 22.24 -52.05
C THR A 25 2.97 21.76 -51.83
N PRO A 26 3.70 22.27 -50.81
CA PRO A 26 5.04 21.77 -50.48
C PRO A 26 5.03 20.26 -50.20
N ALA A 27 6.08 19.55 -50.61
CA ALA A 27 6.18 18.09 -50.47
C ALA A 27 6.09 17.59 -49.01
N GLU A 28 6.41 18.46 -48.05
CA GLU A 28 6.37 18.21 -46.60
C GLU A 28 5.07 18.73 -45.94
N CYS A 29 4.04 19.08 -46.73
CA CYS A 29 2.74 19.58 -46.26
C CYS A 29 1.56 18.86 -46.93
N ILE A 30 0.67 18.28 -46.12
CA ILE A 30 -0.59 17.69 -46.56
C ILE A 30 -1.69 18.75 -46.47
N TYR A 31 -2.51 18.90 -47.52
CA TYR A 31 -3.60 19.89 -47.58
C TYR A 31 -4.96 19.22 -47.75
N HIS A 32 -5.93 19.56 -46.89
CA HIS A 32 -7.29 19.03 -46.95
C HIS A 32 -8.31 20.06 -46.45
N ALA A 33 -9.29 20.42 -47.29
CA ALA A 33 -10.41 21.30 -46.94
C ALA A 33 -9.99 22.59 -46.17
N CYS A 34 -9.06 23.36 -46.75
CA CYS A 34 -8.47 24.57 -46.15
C CYS A 34 -7.65 24.36 -44.85
N ARG A 35 -7.32 23.11 -44.49
CA ARG A 35 -6.39 22.74 -43.41
C ARG A 35 -5.05 22.31 -44.01
N ALA A 36 -3.93 22.78 -43.45
CA ALA A 36 -2.58 22.38 -43.82
C ALA A 36 -1.86 21.72 -42.62
N THR A 37 -1.34 20.50 -42.80
CA THR A 37 -0.52 19.81 -41.80
C THR A 37 0.88 19.62 -42.37
N CYS A 38 1.90 20.15 -41.70
CA CYS A 38 3.28 20.22 -42.19
C CYS A 38 4.25 19.63 -41.16
N THR A 39 5.27 18.92 -41.64
CA THR A 39 6.29 18.26 -40.81
C THR A 39 7.71 18.60 -41.29
N ASN A 40 8.72 18.41 -40.43
CA ASN A 40 10.14 18.69 -40.73
C ASN A 40 10.50 20.18 -40.95
N TYR A 41 9.70 21.13 -40.46
CA TYR A 41 9.95 22.57 -40.57
C TYR A 41 10.76 23.14 -39.39
N THR A 42 11.57 24.17 -39.68
CA THR A 42 12.26 25.04 -38.70
C THR A 42 11.62 26.43 -38.55
N ASP A 43 10.74 26.77 -39.49
CA ASP A 43 10.12 28.09 -39.66
C ASP A 43 8.70 27.90 -40.20
N VAL A 44 7.82 28.89 -40.00
CA VAL A 44 6.48 28.85 -40.59
C VAL A 44 6.58 28.77 -42.13
N PRO A 45 5.95 27.78 -42.79
CA PRO A 45 6.01 27.62 -44.24
C PRO A 45 5.46 28.87 -44.95
N LYS A 46 6.19 29.37 -45.95
CA LYS A 46 5.84 30.59 -46.69
C LYS A 46 4.99 30.35 -47.94
N ASN A 47 4.80 29.09 -48.33
CA ASN A 47 4.23 28.68 -49.62
C ASN A 47 2.79 28.12 -49.54
N LEU A 48 2.08 28.29 -48.41
CA LEU A 48 0.68 27.86 -48.31
C LEU A 48 -0.28 28.87 -48.99
N SER A 49 -1.52 28.43 -49.22
CA SER A 49 -2.59 29.29 -49.74
C SER A 49 -2.96 30.38 -48.70
N PRO A 50 -3.14 31.66 -49.08
CA PRO A 50 -3.48 32.74 -48.14
C PRO A 50 -4.85 32.54 -47.48
N ASN A 51 -5.72 31.72 -48.08
CA ASN A 51 -7.06 31.40 -47.58
C ASN A 51 -7.06 30.22 -46.58
N VAL A 52 -5.90 29.69 -46.19
CA VAL A 52 -5.78 28.58 -45.23
C VAL A 52 -6.42 28.95 -43.88
N THR A 53 -7.30 28.09 -43.36
CA THR A 53 -8.05 28.34 -42.12
C THR A 53 -7.52 27.56 -40.93
N ALA A 54 -6.73 26.50 -41.14
CA ALA A 54 -6.02 25.80 -40.07
C ALA A 54 -4.59 25.45 -40.51
N ILE A 55 -3.61 25.72 -39.65
CA ILE A 55 -2.23 25.28 -39.81
C ILE A 55 -1.83 24.42 -38.62
N PHE A 56 -1.34 23.22 -38.90
CA PHE A 56 -0.78 22.28 -37.93
C PHE A 56 0.72 22.10 -38.20
N LEU A 57 1.53 22.58 -37.26
CA LEU A 57 2.99 22.49 -37.19
C LEU A 57 3.43 21.77 -35.90
N THR A 58 2.56 20.92 -35.34
CA THR A 58 2.86 20.03 -34.22
C THR A 58 4.05 19.12 -34.52
N ASP A 59 4.88 18.80 -33.52
CA ASP A 59 6.05 17.91 -33.66
C ASP A 59 7.06 18.37 -34.74
N ASN A 60 7.44 19.66 -34.70
CA ASN A 60 8.41 20.29 -35.60
C ASN A 60 9.56 20.93 -34.80
N SER A 61 10.49 21.64 -35.47
CA SER A 61 11.66 22.28 -34.85
C SER A 61 11.65 23.81 -35.01
N LEU A 62 10.48 24.44 -34.89
CA LEU A 62 10.38 25.90 -34.89
C LEU A 62 11.00 26.47 -33.62
N THR A 63 11.92 27.42 -33.78
CA THR A 63 12.70 28.01 -32.65
C THR A 63 12.25 29.42 -32.27
N HIS A 64 11.59 30.13 -33.19
CA HIS A 64 11.18 31.52 -33.02
C HIS A 64 10.00 31.86 -33.94
N LEU A 65 9.17 32.82 -33.53
CA LEU A 65 8.09 33.35 -34.38
C LEU A 65 8.33 34.84 -34.63
N SER A 66 8.88 35.14 -35.82
CA SER A 66 9.18 36.51 -36.25
C SER A 66 7.93 37.25 -36.72
N ARG A 67 7.92 38.58 -36.57
CA ARG A 67 6.80 39.52 -36.80
C ARG A 67 5.97 39.26 -38.08
N ASN A 68 6.62 38.84 -39.16
CA ASN A 68 6.00 38.64 -40.47
C ASN A 68 5.77 37.16 -40.82
N ALA A 69 6.04 36.21 -39.93
CA ALA A 69 5.93 34.77 -40.19
C ALA A 69 4.51 34.34 -40.60
N LEU A 70 3.47 34.99 -40.05
CA LEU A 70 2.07 34.69 -40.27
C LEU A 70 1.34 35.72 -41.16
N SER A 71 1.99 36.80 -41.60
CA SER A 71 1.30 37.91 -42.28
C SER A 71 0.69 37.55 -43.64
N ARG A 72 1.12 36.44 -44.27
CA ARG A 72 0.52 35.89 -45.50
C ARG A 72 -0.85 35.23 -45.27
N TYR A 73 -1.22 34.94 -44.00
CA TYR A 73 -2.34 34.06 -43.65
C TYR A 73 -3.36 34.74 -42.71
N PRO A 74 -4.12 35.74 -43.20
CA PRO A 74 -5.12 36.46 -42.39
C PRO A 74 -6.39 35.64 -42.09
N GLU A 75 -6.63 34.54 -42.83
CA GLU A 75 -7.83 33.70 -42.68
C GLU A 75 -7.70 32.58 -41.63
N ILE A 76 -6.53 32.42 -40.98
CA ILE A 76 -6.32 31.36 -39.98
C ILE A 76 -7.29 31.50 -38.81
N ARG A 77 -7.90 30.38 -38.45
CA ARG A 77 -8.81 30.15 -37.33
C ARG A 77 -8.20 29.24 -36.27
N LEU A 78 -7.34 28.30 -36.69
CA LEU A 78 -6.68 27.34 -35.81
C LEU A 78 -5.18 27.32 -36.12
N LEU A 79 -4.33 27.51 -35.10
CA LEU A 79 -2.87 27.44 -35.23
C LEU A 79 -2.29 26.54 -34.14
N TYR A 80 -1.77 25.39 -34.56
CA TYR A 80 -1.11 24.40 -33.71
C TYR A 80 0.39 24.45 -33.94
N LEU A 81 1.13 24.71 -32.86
CA LEU A 81 2.58 24.90 -32.80
C LEU A 81 3.17 24.14 -31.59
N ASP A 82 2.44 23.13 -31.10
CA ASP A 82 2.79 22.31 -29.96
C ASP A 82 3.97 21.37 -30.25
N ASN A 83 4.70 20.96 -29.21
CA ASN A 83 5.90 20.12 -29.32
C ASN A 83 6.93 20.71 -30.29
N ASN A 84 7.40 21.92 -30.01
CA ASN A 84 8.40 22.66 -30.79
C ASN A 84 9.44 23.30 -29.87
N ASP A 85 10.47 23.95 -30.42
CA ASP A 85 11.56 24.59 -29.68
C ASP A 85 11.36 26.12 -29.51
N ILE A 86 10.14 26.66 -29.62
CA ILE A 86 9.91 28.11 -29.69
C ILE A 86 10.35 28.77 -28.39
N VAL A 87 11.39 29.60 -28.45
CA VAL A 87 11.95 30.32 -27.29
C VAL A 87 11.29 31.69 -27.11
N LYS A 88 10.93 32.36 -28.21
CA LYS A 88 10.41 33.73 -28.18
C LYS A 88 9.41 34.02 -29.30
N LEU A 89 8.37 34.77 -28.93
CA LEU A 89 7.44 35.45 -29.82
C LEU A 89 7.96 36.88 -30.08
N GLU A 90 7.92 37.35 -31.32
CA GLU A 90 8.16 38.77 -31.60
C GLU A 90 6.91 39.62 -31.39
N LYS A 91 7.11 40.88 -30.99
CA LYS A 91 6.03 41.87 -30.88
C LYS A 91 5.31 42.05 -32.23
N GLU A 92 3.98 42.07 -32.18
CA GLU A 92 3.02 42.23 -33.29
C GLU A 92 2.97 41.04 -34.27
N VAL A 93 3.49 39.86 -33.90
CA VAL A 93 3.49 38.64 -34.75
C VAL A 93 2.09 38.14 -35.17
N PHE A 94 1.07 38.38 -34.35
CA PHE A 94 -0.33 38.02 -34.64
C PHE A 94 -1.19 39.20 -35.12
N HIS A 95 -0.60 40.35 -35.48
CA HIS A 95 -1.34 41.58 -35.78
C HIS A 95 -2.40 41.43 -36.88
N HIS A 96 -2.20 40.51 -37.82
CA HIS A 96 -3.12 40.27 -38.94
C HIS A 96 -4.12 39.13 -38.66
N GLN A 97 -3.94 38.37 -37.57
CA GLN A 97 -4.65 37.12 -37.26
C GLN A 97 -5.98 37.36 -36.52
N SER A 98 -6.72 38.39 -36.94
CA SER A 98 -8.03 38.81 -36.37
C SER A 98 -9.16 37.78 -36.45
N LYS A 99 -8.90 36.62 -37.08
CA LYS A 99 -9.82 35.48 -37.23
C LYS A 99 -9.40 34.24 -36.42
N LEU A 100 -8.26 34.30 -35.72
CA LEU A 100 -7.73 33.17 -34.95
C LEU A 100 -8.60 32.93 -33.70
N PHE A 101 -9.09 31.69 -33.57
CA PHE A 101 -9.85 31.21 -32.42
C PHE A 101 -8.97 30.41 -31.47
N TRP A 102 -8.18 29.45 -31.98
CA TRP A 102 -7.32 28.60 -31.12
C TRP A 102 -5.84 28.79 -31.47
N LEU A 103 -5.05 29.08 -30.45
CA LEU A 103 -3.58 29.16 -30.51
C LEU A 103 -3.00 28.16 -29.50
N ILE A 104 -2.34 27.13 -30.02
CA ILE A 104 -1.77 26.04 -29.20
C ILE A 104 -0.24 26.15 -29.26
N LEU A 105 0.37 26.51 -28.12
CA LEU A 105 1.81 26.69 -27.93
C LEU A 105 2.36 25.76 -26.82
N THR A 106 1.60 24.71 -26.48
CA THR A 106 1.95 23.69 -25.49
C THR A 106 3.32 23.04 -25.77
N ASN A 107 4.06 22.69 -24.72
CA ASN A 107 5.34 21.97 -24.81
C ASN A 107 6.35 22.67 -25.76
N ASN A 108 6.79 23.85 -25.33
CA ASN A 108 7.74 24.71 -26.04
C ASN A 108 8.76 25.32 -25.05
N SER A 109 9.60 26.26 -25.48
CA SER A 109 10.63 26.89 -24.64
C SER A 109 10.36 28.37 -24.32
N ILE A 110 9.11 28.83 -24.42
CA ILE A 110 8.75 30.25 -24.28
C ILE A 110 9.05 30.72 -22.86
N SER A 111 9.79 31.83 -22.72
CA SER A 111 10.19 32.40 -21.43
C SER A 111 9.34 33.58 -20.94
N GLU A 112 8.67 34.29 -21.84
CA GLU A 112 7.93 35.52 -21.52
C GLU A 112 6.74 35.77 -22.47
N ILE A 113 5.62 36.21 -21.91
CA ILE A 113 4.49 36.83 -22.63
C ILE A 113 4.41 38.29 -22.17
N LEU A 114 4.57 39.23 -23.10
CA LEU A 114 4.65 40.67 -22.83
C LEU A 114 3.64 41.45 -23.69
N PRO A 115 3.23 42.67 -23.30
CA PRO A 115 2.29 43.48 -24.08
C PRO A 115 2.83 43.77 -25.47
N GLY A 116 2.06 43.43 -26.51
CA GLY A 116 2.51 43.39 -27.89
C GLY A 116 2.67 41.97 -28.46
N HIS A 117 2.76 40.93 -27.64
CA HIS A 117 2.93 39.55 -28.14
C HIS A 117 1.63 38.95 -28.67
N LEU A 118 0.46 39.40 -28.18
CA LEU A 118 -0.87 38.84 -28.50
C LEU A 118 -1.81 39.86 -29.18
N THR A 119 -1.33 41.09 -29.44
CA THR A 119 -2.09 42.14 -30.12
C THR A 119 -2.64 41.68 -31.48
N GLY A 120 -3.94 41.87 -31.71
CA GLY A 120 -4.66 41.51 -32.95
C GLY A 120 -5.53 40.25 -32.85
N LEU A 121 -5.40 39.48 -31.77
CA LEU A 121 -6.11 38.21 -31.52
C LEU A 121 -7.57 38.40 -31.06
N ASN A 122 -8.31 39.30 -31.72
CA ASN A 122 -9.64 39.80 -31.34
C ASN A 122 -10.77 38.74 -31.31
N LYS A 123 -10.49 37.49 -31.67
CA LYS A 123 -11.45 36.37 -31.70
C LYS A 123 -10.95 35.10 -31.00
N LEU A 124 -9.85 35.20 -30.26
CA LEU A 124 -9.23 34.05 -29.59
C LEU A 124 -10.23 33.45 -28.58
N GLU A 125 -10.68 32.22 -28.82
CA GLU A 125 -11.51 31.42 -27.92
C GLU A 125 -10.66 30.64 -26.92
N THR A 126 -9.44 30.22 -27.31
CA THR A 126 -8.54 29.35 -26.52
C THR A 126 -7.06 29.65 -26.76
N LEU A 127 -6.30 29.88 -25.69
CA LEU A 127 -4.83 29.87 -25.65
C LEU A 127 -4.35 28.74 -24.73
N LEU A 128 -3.48 27.87 -25.24
CA LEU A 128 -2.74 26.88 -24.43
C LEU A 128 -1.24 27.22 -24.46
N LEU A 129 -0.64 27.37 -23.28
CA LEU A 129 0.76 27.76 -23.05
C LEU A 129 1.43 26.86 -22.00
N ASP A 130 0.86 25.69 -21.72
CA ASP A 130 1.40 24.76 -20.73
C ASP A 130 2.72 24.12 -21.17
N GLN A 131 3.48 23.60 -20.21
CA GLN A 131 4.76 22.91 -20.46
C GLN A 131 5.77 23.81 -21.20
N ASN A 132 5.87 25.05 -20.75
CA ASN A 132 6.81 26.04 -21.25
C ASN A 132 7.77 26.48 -20.12
N LYS A 133 8.50 27.58 -20.30
CA LYS A 133 9.48 28.11 -19.34
C LYS A 133 9.10 29.53 -18.90
N ILE A 134 7.79 29.86 -18.94
CA ILE A 134 7.30 31.23 -18.80
C ILE A 134 7.51 31.70 -17.36
N VAL A 135 8.36 32.70 -17.19
CA VAL A 135 8.64 33.35 -15.89
C VAL A 135 7.66 34.50 -15.67
N THR A 136 7.32 35.24 -16.73
CA THR A 136 6.44 36.41 -16.69
C THR A 136 5.39 36.34 -17.79
N ALA A 137 4.13 36.59 -17.45
CA ALA A 137 3.02 36.61 -18.39
C ALA A 137 2.09 37.81 -18.14
N ASP A 138 2.11 38.77 -19.06
CA ASP A 138 1.30 39.98 -19.03
C ASP A 138 0.28 39.93 -20.17
N PHE A 139 -1.00 39.70 -19.83
CA PHE A 139 -2.07 39.48 -20.79
C PHE A 139 -2.88 40.74 -21.15
N SER A 140 -2.40 41.96 -20.83
CA SER A 140 -3.11 43.22 -21.12
C SER A 140 -3.49 43.43 -22.60
N ASP A 141 -2.87 42.74 -23.56
CA ASP A 141 -3.30 42.69 -24.97
C ASP A 141 -4.74 42.16 -25.16
N LEU A 142 -5.31 41.49 -24.15
CA LEU A 142 -6.57 40.75 -24.21
C LEU A 142 -7.68 41.30 -23.29
N GLU A 143 -7.56 42.54 -22.80
CA GLU A 143 -8.52 43.18 -21.90
C GLU A 143 -9.95 43.25 -22.48
N ASP A 144 -10.96 43.04 -21.62
CA ASP A 144 -12.40 42.98 -21.93
C ASP A 144 -12.80 41.97 -23.04
N SER A 145 -11.92 41.00 -23.34
CA SER A 145 -12.20 39.90 -24.28
C SER A 145 -13.45 39.10 -23.88
N THR A 146 -14.31 38.82 -24.87
CA THR A 146 -15.58 38.10 -24.70
C THR A 146 -15.46 36.58 -24.85
N ALA A 147 -14.27 36.01 -24.64
CA ALA A 147 -13.99 34.59 -24.81
C ALA A 147 -13.92 33.83 -23.48
N ALA A 148 -14.72 32.77 -23.34
CA ALA A 148 -14.88 32.05 -22.08
C ALA A 148 -13.70 31.16 -21.68
N TYR A 149 -12.91 30.64 -22.63
CA TYR A 149 -11.79 29.73 -22.40
C TYR A 149 -10.44 30.35 -22.80
N LEU A 150 -10.39 31.68 -22.84
CA LEU A 150 -9.32 32.47 -23.46
C LEU A 150 -7.91 32.09 -23.00
N ILE A 151 -7.71 31.90 -21.69
CA ILE A 151 -6.42 31.53 -21.08
C ILE A 151 -6.66 30.25 -20.27
N ARG A 152 -6.80 29.12 -20.96
CA ARG A 152 -7.27 27.87 -20.34
C ARG A 152 -6.19 27.17 -19.52
N ASN A 153 -4.97 27.08 -20.05
CA ASN A 153 -3.89 26.31 -19.43
C ASN A 153 -2.53 27.02 -19.52
N LEU A 154 -1.94 27.23 -18.34
CA LEU A 154 -0.60 27.78 -18.09
C LEU A 154 0.22 26.85 -17.17
N SER A 155 -0.23 25.61 -16.96
CA SER A 155 0.46 24.66 -16.08
C SER A 155 1.88 24.31 -16.53
N LYS A 156 2.73 23.85 -15.60
CA LYS A 156 4.13 23.47 -15.85
C LYS A 156 4.91 24.61 -16.52
N ASN A 157 4.97 25.73 -15.81
CA ASN A 157 5.72 26.94 -16.15
C ASN A 157 6.47 27.44 -14.90
N MET A 158 7.09 28.62 -14.98
CA MET A 158 7.89 29.21 -13.91
C MET A 158 7.19 30.44 -13.28
N LEU A 159 5.86 30.54 -13.41
CA LEU A 159 5.09 31.73 -13.01
C LEU A 159 5.03 31.89 -11.48
N THR A 160 5.05 33.15 -11.04
CA THR A 160 4.88 33.56 -9.64
C THR A 160 3.74 34.57 -9.50
N THR A 161 3.28 34.79 -8.27
CA THR A 161 2.13 35.66 -7.93
C THR A 161 2.25 37.10 -8.45
N SER A 162 3.47 37.64 -8.58
CA SER A 162 3.72 39.00 -9.09
C SER A 162 4.06 39.05 -10.59
N ALA A 163 4.29 37.91 -11.23
CA ALA A 163 4.74 37.80 -12.61
C ALA A 163 3.62 37.39 -13.59
N LEU A 164 2.50 36.86 -13.10
CA LEU A 164 1.25 36.74 -13.85
C LEU A 164 0.40 37.99 -13.67
N LYS A 165 -0.02 38.63 -14.77
CA LYS A 165 -1.05 39.67 -14.79
C LYS A 165 -2.22 39.25 -15.67
N LEU A 166 -3.39 39.11 -15.05
CA LEU A 166 -4.66 38.94 -15.75
C LEU A 166 -5.37 40.31 -15.82
N PRO A 167 -5.74 40.81 -17.00
CA PRO A 167 -6.56 42.01 -17.11
C PRO A 167 -8.01 41.69 -16.73
N ARG A 168 -8.92 42.66 -16.94
CA ARG A 168 -10.36 42.38 -16.86
C ARG A 168 -10.76 41.38 -17.93
N LEU A 169 -11.18 40.18 -17.51
CA LEU A 169 -11.64 39.07 -18.36
C LEU A 169 -13.04 38.63 -17.90
N PRO A 170 -14.09 39.38 -18.26
CA PRO A 170 -15.39 39.34 -17.58
C PRO A 170 -16.17 38.03 -17.79
N VAL A 171 -15.71 37.15 -18.68
CA VAL A 171 -16.36 35.87 -19.03
C VAL A 171 -15.47 34.63 -18.91
N LEU A 172 -14.20 34.77 -18.47
CA LEU A 172 -13.28 33.64 -18.33
C LEU A 172 -13.83 32.61 -17.33
N THR A 173 -14.01 31.35 -17.74
CA THR A 173 -14.64 30.30 -16.92
C THR A 173 -13.68 29.28 -16.32
N GLU A 174 -12.50 29.09 -16.89
CA GLU A 174 -11.55 28.05 -16.48
C GLU A 174 -10.11 28.57 -16.61
N ILE A 175 -9.29 28.38 -15.59
CA ILE A 175 -7.85 28.62 -15.64
C ILE A 175 -7.10 27.53 -14.84
N ILE A 176 -6.05 26.98 -15.46
CA ILE A 176 -5.20 25.94 -14.89
C ILE A 176 -3.77 26.48 -14.77
N LEU A 177 -3.27 26.56 -13.53
CA LEU A 177 -1.96 27.11 -13.14
C LEU A 177 -1.09 26.05 -12.42
N ASP A 178 -1.45 24.76 -12.54
CA ASP A 178 -0.79 23.66 -11.83
C ASP A 178 0.72 23.56 -12.15
N GLY A 179 1.56 23.11 -11.23
CA GLY A 179 3.01 22.94 -11.51
C GLY A 179 3.72 24.26 -11.81
N ASN A 180 3.50 25.29 -11.00
CA ASN A 180 4.13 26.62 -11.12
C ASN A 180 4.84 27.01 -9.81
N HIS A 181 5.19 28.28 -9.64
CA HIS A 181 5.90 28.82 -8.48
C HIS A 181 5.11 29.94 -7.77
N PHE A 182 3.78 29.80 -7.69
CA PHE A 182 2.96 30.67 -6.86
C PHE A 182 3.25 30.39 -5.37
N GLU A 183 3.61 31.43 -4.61
CA GLU A 183 3.90 31.35 -3.17
C GLU A 183 2.75 31.86 -2.29
N ALA A 184 1.85 32.67 -2.86
CA ALA A 184 0.67 33.24 -2.24
C ALA A 184 -0.45 33.48 -3.24
N ILE A 185 -1.70 33.55 -2.76
CA ILE A 185 -2.87 34.02 -3.53
C ILE A 185 -3.35 35.34 -2.91
N THR A 186 -3.29 36.44 -3.68
CA THR A 186 -3.65 37.80 -3.26
C THR A 186 -5.04 38.21 -3.76
N GLU A 187 -5.66 39.24 -3.15
CA GLU A 187 -6.97 39.79 -3.58
C GLU A 187 -6.99 40.16 -5.08
N ASP A 188 -5.91 40.78 -5.59
CA ASP A 188 -5.83 41.25 -6.97
C ASP A 188 -5.72 40.13 -8.03
N LEU A 189 -5.13 38.97 -7.69
CA LEU A 189 -4.66 37.97 -8.68
C LEU A 189 -5.78 37.47 -9.62
N PHE A 190 -7.01 37.35 -9.10
CA PHE A 190 -8.18 36.92 -9.87
C PHE A 190 -9.31 37.98 -9.88
N ALA A 191 -9.04 39.20 -9.40
CA ALA A 191 -10.06 40.25 -9.24
C ALA A 191 -10.78 40.59 -10.56
N GLY A 192 -10.08 40.49 -11.70
CA GLY A 192 -10.60 40.74 -13.04
C GLY A 192 -11.46 39.63 -13.66
N CYS A 193 -11.62 38.46 -13.00
CA CYS A 193 -12.20 37.24 -13.58
C CYS A 193 -13.49 36.76 -12.88
N PRO A 194 -14.57 37.56 -12.77
CA PRO A 194 -15.75 37.26 -11.94
C PRO A 194 -16.61 36.08 -12.43
N ALA A 195 -16.41 35.61 -13.67
CA ALA A 195 -17.14 34.48 -14.25
C ALA A 195 -16.45 33.12 -14.06
N LEU A 196 -15.35 33.07 -13.31
CA LEU A 196 -14.54 31.87 -13.14
C LEU A 196 -15.32 30.76 -12.43
N LYS A 197 -15.28 29.55 -12.98
CA LYS A 197 -15.99 28.35 -12.53
C LYS A 197 -15.04 27.23 -12.12
N SER A 198 -13.86 27.16 -12.73
CA SER A 198 -12.80 26.21 -12.39
C SER A 198 -11.47 26.96 -12.21
N LEU A 199 -10.86 26.79 -11.04
CA LEU A 199 -9.52 27.29 -10.71
C LEU A 199 -8.68 26.13 -10.19
N SER A 200 -7.57 25.84 -10.87
CA SER A 200 -6.58 24.84 -10.43
C SER A 200 -5.21 25.50 -10.25
N MET A 201 -4.62 25.29 -9.08
CA MET A 201 -3.27 25.73 -8.69
C MET A 201 -2.55 24.58 -7.95
N GLU A 202 -2.74 23.34 -8.40
CA GLU A 202 -2.10 22.13 -7.83
C GLU A 202 -0.57 22.19 -8.00
N ASP A 203 0.18 21.46 -7.18
CA ASP A 203 1.65 21.33 -7.30
C ASP A 203 2.37 22.68 -7.41
N ASN A 204 2.13 23.53 -6.39
CA ASN A 204 2.67 24.89 -6.30
C ASN A 204 3.31 25.09 -4.91
N SER A 205 3.77 26.31 -4.61
CA SER A 205 4.40 26.64 -3.32
C SER A 205 3.53 27.52 -2.43
N VAL A 206 2.21 27.56 -2.65
CA VAL A 206 1.29 28.48 -1.95
C VAL A 206 1.34 28.20 -0.45
N SER A 207 1.76 29.19 0.31
CA SER A 207 1.90 29.14 1.77
C SER A 207 0.86 29.99 2.50
N SER A 208 0.39 31.05 1.83
CA SER A 208 -0.60 32.00 2.33
C SER A 208 -1.69 32.28 1.29
N ILE A 209 -2.91 32.53 1.78
CA ILE A 209 -4.06 32.93 1.00
C ILE A 209 -4.62 34.18 1.67
N ASP A 210 -4.85 35.24 0.90
CA ASP A 210 -5.49 36.46 1.39
C ASP A 210 -6.97 36.20 1.76
N GLU A 211 -7.50 36.89 2.77
CA GLU A 211 -8.89 36.73 3.19
C GLU A 211 -9.90 37.09 2.09
N ASN A 212 -9.52 38.02 1.19
CA ASN A 212 -10.33 38.44 0.05
C ASN A 212 -9.95 37.72 -1.27
N ALA A 213 -9.03 36.75 -1.27
CA ALA A 213 -8.48 36.12 -2.49
C ALA A 213 -9.53 35.62 -3.51
N PHE A 214 -10.71 35.21 -3.05
CA PHE A 214 -11.80 34.70 -3.90
C PHE A 214 -13.06 35.59 -3.93
N ARG A 215 -12.96 36.83 -3.43
CA ARG A 215 -14.07 37.78 -3.23
C ARG A 215 -14.96 38.02 -4.45
N ASN A 216 -14.37 38.05 -5.65
CA ASN A 216 -15.08 38.28 -6.91
C ASN A 216 -15.55 36.99 -7.60
N LEU A 217 -15.13 35.81 -7.14
CA LEU A 217 -15.28 34.53 -7.85
C LEU A 217 -16.62 33.82 -7.51
N GLN A 218 -17.72 34.57 -7.46
CA GLN A 218 -19.02 34.07 -6.99
C GLN A 218 -19.59 32.91 -7.84
N GLN A 219 -19.09 32.71 -9.06
CA GLN A 219 -19.48 31.59 -9.92
C GLN A 219 -18.65 30.30 -9.71
N LEU A 220 -17.62 30.31 -8.85
CA LEU A 220 -16.67 29.21 -8.70
C LEU A 220 -17.37 27.90 -8.30
N VAL A 221 -17.10 26.83 -9.04
CA VAL A 221 -17.67 25.48 -8.88
C VAL A 221 -16.59 24.49 -8.46
N GLU A 222 -15.38 24.62 -9.01
CA GLU A 222 -14.24 23.77 -8.68
C GLU A 222 -13.03 24.63 -8.27
N LEU A 223 -12.43 24.28 -7.13
CA LEU A 223 -11.20 24.88 -6.62
C LEU A 223 -10.23 23.76 -6.22
N ASN A 224 -9.03 23.79 -6.80
CA ASN A 224 -7.97 22.84 -6.53
C ASN A 224 -6.71 23.56 -6.07
N LEU A 225 -6.33 23.32 -4.81
CA LEU A 225 -5.15 23.83 -4.13
C LEU A 225 -4.31 22.67 -3.54
N ALA A 226 -4.47 21.45 -4.07
CA ALA A 226 -3.74 20.29 -3.57
C ALA A 226 -2.23 20.40 -3.82
N TYR A 227 -1.41 19.64 -3.10
CA TYR A 227 0.06 19.63 -3.23
C TYR A 227 0.67 21.05 -3.15
N ASN A 228 0.35 21.76 -2.06
CA ASN A 228 0.87 23.10 -1.78
C ASN A 228 1.47 23.15 -0.36
N ARG A 229 1.77 24.35 0.15
CA ARG A 229 2.43 24.58 1.44
C ARG A 229 1.53 25.30 2.45
N ILE A 230 0.21 25.21 2.28
CA ILE A 230 -0.78 25.94 3.08
C ILE A 230 -0.78 25.38 4.51
N VAL A 231 -0.42 26.22 5.48
CA VAL A 231 -0.38 25.89 6.91
C VAL A 231 -1.71 26.23 7.61
N THR A 232 -2.35 27.31 7.16
CA THR A 232 -3.59 27.87 7.71
C THR A 232 -4.45 28.44 6.58
N ILE A 233 -5.77 28.24 6.64
CA ILE A 233 -6.73 28.83 5.71
C ILE A 233 -7.54 29.91 6.46
N PRO A 234 -7.68 31.16 5.94
CA PRO A 234 -8.45 32.20 6.61
C PRO A 234 -9.93 31.81 6.74
N SER A 235 -10.55 32.04 7.90
CA SER A 235 -11.89 31.53 8.23
C SER A 235 -13.00 31.98 7.26
N ASN A 236 -12.81 33.14 6.62
CA ASN A 236 -13.84 33.79 5.81
C ASN A 236 -13.60 33.63 4.30
N VAL A 237 -12.47 33.06 3.88
CA VAL A 237 -12.03 33.04 2.46
C VAL A 237 -13.00 32.29 1.53
N PHE A 238 -13.80 31.37 2.08
CA PHE A 238 -14.81 30.62 1.33
C PHE A 238 -16.23 31.21 1.37
N GLN A 239 -16.49 32.28 2.15
CA GLN A 239 -17.81 32.94 2.16
C GLN A 239 -18.28 33.44 0.78
N PRO A 240 -17.41 33.99 -0.11
CA PRO A 240 -17.85 34.47 -1.43
C PRO A 240 -18.19 33.35 -2.43
N VAL A 241 -17.65 32.14 -2.24
CA VAL A 241 -17.71 31.02 -3.19
C VAL A 241 -18.74 29.96 -2.78
N ASN A 242 -19.92 30.39 -2.35
CA ASN A 242 -21.00 29.50 -1.88
C ASN A 242 -21.55 28.53 -2.95
N ASN A 243 -21.21 28.74 -4.23
CA ASN A 243 -21.55 27.87 -5.35
C ASN A 243 -20.57 26.67 -5.53
N LEU A 244 -19.51 26.60 -4.71
CA LEU A 244 -18.46 25.59 -4.84
C LEU A 244 -19.02 24.18 -4.61
N SER A 245 -18.77 23.31 -5.60
CA SER A 245 -19.22 21.91 -5.65
C SER A 245 -18.05 20.94 -5.43
N LYS A 246 -16.81 21.36 -5.73
CA LYS A 246 -15.60 20.55 -5.57
C LYS A 246 -14.47 21.38 -4.97
N LEU A 247 -13.94 20.93 -3.83
CA LEU A 247 -12.80 21.54 -3.14
C LEU A 247 -11.72 20.47 -2.93
N LEU A 248 -10.51 20.70 -3.45
CA LEU A 248 -9.35 19.84 -3.22
C LEU A 248 -8.28 20.65 -2.49
N ILE A 249 -7.98 20.28 -1.25
CA ILE A 249 -6.95 20.92 -0.39
C ILE A 249 -5.95 19.91 0.20
N GLY A 250 -6.06 18.63 -0.18
CA GLY A 250 -5.17 17.57 0.29
C GLY A 250 -3.69 17.80 -0.05
N TYR A 251 -2.80 17.09 0.63
CA TYR A 251 -1.34 17.23 0.51
C TYR A 251 -0.85 18.66 0.80
N ASN A 252 -1.48 19.30 1.81
CA ASN A 252 -1.02 20.55 2.41
C ASN A 252 -0.72 20.34 3.91
N PRO A 253 0.27 21.03 4.48
CA PRO A 253 0.65 20.95 5.90
C PRO A 253 -0.32 21.71 6.83
N VAL A 254 -1.63 21.58 6.62
CA VAL A 254 -2.66 22.27 7.41
C VAL A 254 -2.65 21.74 8.85
N VAL A 255 -2.44 22.64 9.82
CA VAL A 255 -2.30 22.26 11.24
C VAL A 255 -3.65 22.06 11.92
N GLU A 256 -4.59 22.97 11.68
CA GLU A 256 -5.98 22.88 12.17
C GLU A 256 -6.95 23.25 11.04
N LEU A 257 -8.03 22.46 10.92
CA LEU A 257 -9.07 22.64 9.90
C LEU A 257 -10.42 22.77 10.61
N SER A 258 -10.79 24.00 10.99
CA SER A 258 -12.09 24.25 11.62
C SER A 258 -13.23 23.95 10.65
N MET A 259 -14.27 23.25 11.11
CA MET A 259 -15.45 22.99 10.28
C MET A 259 -16.19 24.27 9.88
N THR A 260 -16.11 25.33 10.69
CA THR A 260 -16.74 26.63 10.41
C THR A 260 -16.21 27.31 9.13
N LEU A 261 -15.02 26.90 8.66
CA LEU A 261 -14.46 27.30 7.37
C LEU A 261 -15.35 26.87 6.19
N PHE A 262 -16.11 25.79 6.37
CA PHE A 262 -16.89 25.14 5.32
C PHE A 262 -18.41 25.36 5.43
N ASP A 263 -18.91 26.00 6.51
CA ASP A 263 -20.32 26.35 6.67
C ASP A 263 -20.94 27.09 5.45
N PRO A 264 -20.21 27.95 4.70
CA PRO A 264 -20.75 28.57 3.49
C PRO A 264 -20.98 27.59 2.31
N LEU A 265 -20.29 26.44 2.30
CA LEU A 265 -20.18 25.54 1.16
C LEU A 265 -21.33 24.52 1.07
N SER A 266 -22.56 24.99 1.25
CA SER A 266 -23.78 24.17 1.22
C SER A 266 -24.04 23.39 -0.10
N ASN A 267 -23.31 23.71 -1.17
CA ASN A 267 -23.36 23.04 -2.47
C ASN A 267 -22.28 21.96 -2.67
N LEU A 268 -21.37 21.76 -1.71
CA LEU A 268 -20.22 20.88 -1.86
C LEU A 268 -20.61 19.41 -2.06
N ARG A 269 -20.17 18.84 -3.18
CA ARG A 269 -20.34 17.43 -3.57
C ARG A 269 -19.07 16.61 -3.46
N SER A 270 -17.89 17.24 -3.53
CA SER A 270 -16.60 16.56 -3.50
C SER A 270 -15.60 17.34 -2.64
N LEU A 271 -15.00 16.66 -1.66
CA LEU A 271 -13.97 17.22 -0.80
C LEU A 271 -12.75 16.29 -0.74
N SER A 272 -11.57 16.76 -1.16
CA SER A 272 -10.30 16.09 -0.82
C SER A 272 -9.55 16.83 0.28
N VAL A 273 -9.30 16.09 1.34
CA VAL A 273 -8.47 16.39 2.51
C VAL A 273 -7.48 15.24 2.72
N GLU A 274 -6.94 14.73 1.61
CA GLU A 274 -5.89 13.71 1.60
C GLU A 274 -4.63 14.24 2.30
N ASP A 275 -3.88 13.35 2.97
CA ASP A 275 -2.71 13.64 3.82
C ASP A 275 -2.90 14.60 5.02
N ILE A 276 -4.00 15.34 5.12
CA ILE A 276 -4.35 16.18 6.28
C ILE A 276 -4.75 15.30 7.49
N ASN A 277 -4.32 15.68 8.70
CA ASN A 277 -4.71 14.97 9.91
C ASN A 277 -6.06 15.46 10.48
N MET A 278 -6.90 14.54 10.99
CA MET A 278 -8.25 14.84 11.48
C MET A 278 -8.61 14.10 12.78
N ASP A 279 -7.64 13.49 13.47
CA ASP A 279 -7.85 12.62 14.64
C ASP A 279 -8.74 13.21 15.76
N ASN A 280 -8.76 14.55 15.91
CA ASN A 280 -9.48 15.28 16.97
C ASN A 280 -10.85 15.85 16.53
N MET A 281 -11.32 15.56 15.32
CA MET A 281 -12.56 16.14 14.77
C MET A 281 -13.83 15.55 15.40
N ASP A 282 -14.93 16.31 15.41
CA ASP A 282 -16.23 15.83 15.86
C ASP A 282 -16.84 14.80 14.88
N LYS A 283 -17.48 13.76 15.42
CA LYS A 283 -18.14 12.70 14.62
C LYS A 283 -19.19 13.24 13.65
N ASN A 284 -19.87 14.32 14.03
CA ASN A 284 -20.96 14.92 13.26
C ASN A 284 -20.47 16.06 12.35
N ALA A 285 -19.17 16.32 12.28
CA ALA A 285 -18.60 17.41 11.48
C ALA A 285 -19.11 17.43 10.03
N PHE A 286 -19.19 16.27 9.39
CA PHE A 286 -19.61 16.14 7.99
C PHE A 286 -21.13 16.12 7.78
N ASP A 287 -21.94 16.14 8.85
CA ASP A 287 -23.40 16.31 8.74
C ASP A 287 -23.79 17.73 8.27
N ALA A 288 -22.86 18.70 8.34
CA ALA A 288 -23.01 20.03 7.75
C ALA A 288 -23.12 20.01 6.20
N PHE A 289 -22.75 18.90 5.54
CA PHE A 289 -22.74 18.79 4.08
C PHE A 289 -23.86 17.87 3.53
N PRO A 290 -25.11 18.36 3.38
CA PRO A 290 -26.25 17.53 2.95
C PRO A 290 -26.18 17.04 1.49
N ARG A 291 -25.14 17.40 0.73
CA ARG A 291 -24.97 17.09 -0.71
C ARG A 291 -23.65 16.39 -1.04
N LEU A 292 -22.90 15.95 -0.03
CA LEU A 292 -21.54 15.44 -0.20
C LEU A 292 -21.53 14.00 -0.74
N ASP A 293 -21.37 13.88 -2.06
CA ASP A 293 -21.33 12.61 -2.78
C ASP A 293 -19.96 11.89 -2.62
N PHE A 294 -18.86 12.64 -2.55
CA PHE A 294 -17.47 12.14 -2.54
C PHE A 294 -16.61 12.77 -1.44
N VAL A 295 -15.80 11.97 -0.74
CA VAL A 295 -14.76 12.45 0.20
C VAL A 295 -13.47 11.64 0.07
N TYR A 296 -12.33 12.31 0.16
CA TYR A 296 -11.01 11.70 0.16
C TYR A 296 -10.24 12.13 1.42
N PHE A 297 -9.78 11.17 2.22
CA PHE A 297 -9.12 11.37 3.52
C PHE A 297 -7.71 10.75 3.56
N LYS A 298 -6.88 11.20 4.51
CA LYS A 298 -5.59 10.54 4.85
C LYS A 298 -5.75 9.08 5.32
N LYS A 299 -6.71 8.78 6.20
CA LYS A 299 -6.83 7.46 6.87
C LYS A 299 -8.17 6.77 6.57
N PHE A 300 -8.14 5.46 6.31
CA PHE A 300 -9.31 4.61 6.03
C PHE A 300 -10.44 4.75 7.07
N HIS A 301 -10.10 4.82 8.36
CA HIS A 301 -11.10 4.92 9.42
C HIS A 301 -11.80 6.28 9.54
N TYR A 302 -11.34 7.34 8.86
CA TYR A 302 -12.04 8.63 8.80
C TYR A 302 -13.37 8.52 8.04
N CYS A 303 -13.41 7.70 6.98
CA CYS A 303 -14.65 7.39 6.26
C CYS A 303 -15.74 6.76 7.13
N MET A 304 -15.32 5.95 8.12
CA MET A 304 -16.22 5.25 9.03
C MET A 304 -16.58 6.10 10.26
N THR A 305 -15.65 6.95 10.72
CA THR A 305 -15.80 7.76 11.93
C THR A 305 -16.50 9.11 11.70
N TYR A 306 -16.25 9.76 10.56
CA TYR A 306 -16.72 11.13 10.27
C TYR A 306 -17.70 11.20 9.11
N ALA A 307 -17.52 10.38 8.06
CA ALA A 307 -18.31 10.46 6.83
C ALA A 307 -19.23 9.24 6.54
N PRO A 308 -19.90 8.61 7.53
CA PRO A 308 -20.62 7.35 7.29
C PRO A 308 -21.79 7.47 6.31
N LYS A 309 -22.34 8.68 6.11
CA LYS A 309 -23.46 8.95 5.18
C LYS A 309 -23.01 9.21 3.73
N VAL A 310 -21.73 9.49 3.49
CA VAL A 310 -21.19 9.82 2.15
C VAL A 310 -21.19 8.57 1.26
N GLN A 311 -21.61 8.70 0.00
CA GLN A 311 -21.72 7.57 -0.93
C GLN A 311 -20.35 6.98 -1.29
N LYS A 312 -19.35 7.83 -1.57
CA LYS A 312 -18.03 7.42 -2.08
C LYS A 312 -16.92 8.06 -1.25
N CYS A 313 -16.50 7.35 -0.20
CA CYS A 313 -15.37 7.77 0.62
C CYS A 313 -14.09 6.98 0.29
N ARG A 314 -12.93 7.65 0.32
CA ARG A 314 -11.60 7.08 0.08
C ARG A 314 -10.63 7.40 1.24
N PRO A 315 -9.65 6.52 1.54
CA PRO A 315 -9.44 5.20 0.92
C PRO A 315 -10.51 4.17 1.37
N THR A 316 -10.70 3.10 0.59
CA THR A 316 -11.71 2.06 0.82
C THR A 316 -11.22 0.86 1.64
N SER A 317 -9.92 0.84 1.96
CA SER A 317 -9.23 -0.24 2.67
C SER A 317 -7.92 0.30 3.25
N ASP A 318 -7.43 -0.33 4.32
CA ASP A 318 -6.07 -0.18 4.87
C ASP A 318 -5.16 -1.37 4.51
N GLY A 319 -5.49 -2.12 3.45
CA GLY A 319 -4.79 -3.34 3.01
C GLY A 319 -5.12 -4.60 3.82
N VAL A 320 -5.65 -4.45 5.03
CA VAL A 320 -6.11 -5.54 5.90
C VAL A 320 -7.63 -5.67 5.84
N SER A 321 -8.32 -4.57 6.11
CA SER A 321 -9.76 -4.41 6.24
C SER A 321 -10.36 -3.71 5.02
N SER A 322 -11.66 -3.85 4.82
CA SER A 322 -12.46 -3.08 3.87
C SER A 322 -13.78 -2.65 4.50
N MET A 323 -14.56 -1.81 3.84
CA MET A 323 -15.80 -1.24 4.41
C MET A 323 -16.81 -2.31 4.88
N SER A 324 -16.76 -3.54 4.38
CA SER A 324 -17.63 -4.65 4.79
C SER A 324 -16.97 -5.68 5.71
N HIS A 325 -15.65 -5.71 5.87
CA HIS A 325 -14.95 -6.80 6.57
C HIS A 325 -13.67 -6.36 7.32
N LEU A 326 -13.42 -6.95 8.49
CA LEU A 326 -12.16 -6.76 9.22
C LEU A 326 -10.98 -7.40 8.48
N LEU A 327 -11.17 -8.58 7.87
CA LEU A 327 -10.23 -9.16 6.90
C LEU A 327 -10.87 -9.17 5.51
N ASP A 328 -10.39 -8.32 4.60
CA ASP A 328 -10.97 -8.21 3.25
C ASP A 328 -10.81 -9.52 2.45
N LYS A 329 -9.60 -10.08 2.42
CA LYS A 329 -9.26 -11.18 1.51
C LYS A 329 -9.60 -12.55 2.11
N PRO A 330 -10.32 -13.44 1.37
CA PRO A 330 -10.69 -14.78 1.85
C PRO A 330 -9.51 -15.64 2.32
N LEU A 331 -8.32 -15.47 1.71
CA LEU A 331 -7.10 -16.17 2.13
C LEU A 331 -6.67 -15.80 3.56
N LEU A 332 -6.80 -14.53 3.95
CA LEU A 332 -6.49 -14.07 5.31
C LEU A 332 -7.46 -14.69 6.32
N ARG A 333 -8.76 -14.76 5.98
CA ARG A 333 -9.80 -15.39 6.81
C ARG A 333 -9.53 -16.88 7.05
N THR A 334 -9.21 -17.64 6.00
CA THR A 334 -8.88 -19.06 6.13
C THR A 334 -7.58 -19.26 6.93
N ALA A 335 -6.61 -18.38 6.76
CA ALA A 335 -5.33 -18.44 7.45
C ALA A 335 -5.42 -18.14 8.94
N VAL A 336 -6.15 -17.10 9.37
CA VAL A 336 -6.27 -16.76 10.80
C VAL A 336 -6.91 -17.90 11.59
N TRP A 337 -7.93 -18.57 11.04
CA TRP A 337 -8.52 -19.79 11.62
C TRP A 337 -7.56 -20.98 11.62
N SER A 338 -6.78 -21.17 10.56
CA SER A 338 -5.83 -22.29 10.45
C SER A 338 -4.64 -22.15 11.40
N ILE A 339 -4.02 -20.97 11.43
CA ILE A 339 -2.80 -20.68 12.20
C ILE A 339 -3.11 -20.60 13.70
N SER A 340 -4.24 -20.00 14.10
CA SER A 340 -4.68 -20.01 15.52
C SER A 340 -4.90 -21.43 16.03
N CYS A 341 -5.64 -22.26 15.28
CA CYS A 341 -5.85 -23.67 15.62
C CYS A 341 -4.54 -24.46 15.75
N VAL A 342 -3.63 -24.35 14.77
CA VAL A 342 -2.32 -25.05 14.82
C VAL A 342 -1.48 -24.59 16.01
N THR A 343 -1.42 -23.28 16.26
CA THR A 343 -0.65 -22.69 17.36
C THR A 343 -1.18 -23.14 18.72
N CYS A 344 -2.50 -23.07 18.93
CA CYS A 344 -3.15 -23.48 20.19
C CYS A 344 -3.03 -24.99 20.43
N LEU A 345 -3.31 -25.82 19.43
CA LEU A 345 -3.22 -27.29 19.56
C LEU A 345 -1.77 -27.75 19.74
N GLY A 346 -0.84 -27.22 18.95
CA GLY A 346 0.58 -27.53 19.04
C GLY A 346 1.16 -27.23 20.42
N ASN A 347 0.96 -26.00 20.91
CA ASN A 347 1.47 -25.61 22.23
C ASN A 347 0.74 -26.31 23.39
N SER A 348 -0.55 -26.60 23.26
CA SER A 348 -1.28 -27.45 24.24
C SER A 348 -0.68 -28.86 24.34
N LEU A 349 -0.32 -29.48 23.21
CA LEU A 349 0.33 -30.79 23.19
C LEU A 349 1.76 -30.75 23.77
N VAL A 350 2.52 -29.68 23.53
CA VAL A 350 3.83 -29.45 24.16
C VAL A 350 3.68 -29.36 25.68
N LEU A 351 2.75 -28.54 26.17
CA LEU A 351 2.50 -28.38 27.60
C LEU A 351 2.08 -29.71 28.24
N TRP A 352 1.08 -30.40 27.68
CA TRP A 352 0.63 -31.70 28.18
C TRP A 352 1.76 -32.76 28.21
N GLY A 353 2.56 -32.82 27.14
CA GLY A 353 3.75 -33.67 27.05
C GLY A 353 4.78 -33.38 28.14
N ARG A 354 5.12 -32.10 28.36
CA ARG A 354 6.10 -31.65 29.36
C ARG A 354 5.59 -31.71 30.81
N PHE A 355 4.28 -31.69 31.04
CA PHE A 355 3.69 -31.97 32.36
C PHE A 355 3.65 -33.47 32.68
N THR A 356 3.45 -34.32 31.66
CA THR A 356 3.29 -35.79 31.84
C THR A 356 4.63 -36.54 31.83
N ALA A 357 5.64 -36.02 31.14
CA ALA A 357 6.97 -36.61 31.08
C ALA A 357 7.81 -36.31 32.33
N LYS A 358 8.44 -37.35 32.90
CA LYS A 358 9.63 -37.18 33.75
C LYS A 358 10.80 -36.76 32.86
N ASP A 359 10.98 -35.45 32.67
CA ASP A 359 12.11 -34.86 31.96
C ASP A 359 13.41 -34.94 32.79
N GLU A 360 14.50 -35.40 32.16
CA GLU A 360 15.84 -35.44 32.77
C GLU A 360 16.40 -34.03 32.99
N ASN A 361 16.15 -33.10 32.06
CA ASN A 361 16.61 -31.71 32.09
C ASN A 361 15.53 -30.76 32.60
N ARG A 362 15.34 -30.70 33.93
CA ARG A 362 14.30 -29.88 34.60
C ARG A 362 14.33 -28.38 34.20
N VAL A 363 15.52 -27.83 33.93
CA VAL A 363 15.69 -26.43 33.47
C VAL A 363 15.09 -26.23 32.07
N LEU A 364 15.47 -27.07 31.11
CA LEU A 364 14.97 -27.02 29.73
C LEU A 364 13.45 -27.20 29.68
N SER A 365 12.90 -28.07 30.54
CA SER A 365 11.45 -28.27 30.69
C SER A 365 10.73 -27.01 31.19
N ILE A 366 11.32 -26.25 32.13
CA ILE A 366 10.78 -24.96 32.59
C ILE A 366 10.79 -23.92 31.45
N ILE A 367 11.88 -23.83 30.69
CA ILE A 367 12.01 -22.86 29.59
C ILE A 367 10.99 -23.16 28.48
N ILE A 368 10.95 -24.40 27.96
CA ILE A 368 10.02 -24.81 26.89
C ILE A 368 8.56 -24.63 27.33
N ARG A 369 8.23 -24.88 28.60
CA ARG A 369 6.87 -24.64 29.10
C ARG A 369 6.48 -23.15 29.15
N ASN A 370 7.41 -22.25 29.44
CA ASN A 370 7.12 -20.81 29.40
C ASN A 370 7.00 -20.31 27.96
N LEU A 371 7.87 -20.76 27.06
CA LEU A 371 7.78 -20.46 25.63
C LEU A 371 6.43 -20.92 25.04
N ALA A 372 6.02 -22.16 25.32
CA ALA A 372 4.74 -22.68 24.84
C ALA A 372 3.51 -21.96 25.44
N VAL A 373 3.61 -21.40 26.65
CA VAL A 373 2.56 -20.49 27.18
C VAL A 373 2.57 -19.16 26.43
N SER A 374 3.75 -18.58 26.15
CA SER A 374 3.88 -17.35 25.37
C SER A 374 3.30 -17.50 23.96
N ASP A 375 3.70 -18.54 23.23
CA ASP A 375 3.22 -18.84 21.89
C ASP A 375 1.72 -19.16 21.84
N MET A 376 1.17 -19.79 22.89
CA MET A 376 -0.27 -20.02 23.01
C MET A 376 -1.07 -18.71 23.18
N LEU A 377 -0.48 -17.64 23.75
CA LEU A 377 -1.11 -16.32 23.76
C LEU A 377 -1.26 -15.76 22.33
N MET A 378 -0.27 -15.93 21.44
CA MET A 378 -0.41 -15.53 20.03
C MET A 378 -1.53 -16.30 19.33
N GLY A 379 -1.65 -17.61 19.62
CA GLY A 379 -2.76 -18.43 19.14
C GLY A 379 -4.13 -17.93 19.60
N ILE A 380 -4.25 -17.56 20.89
CA ILE A 380 -5.48 -16.98 21.48
C ILE A 380 -5.80 -15.60 20.87
N TYR A 381 -4.79 -14.76 20.66
CA TYR A 381 -4.93 -13.47 19.97
C TYR A 381 -5.58 -13.63 18.59
N LEU A 382 -4.98 -14.47 17.74
CA LEU A 382 -5.52 -14.74 16.40
C LEU A 382 -6.92 -15.37 16.45
N PHE A 383 -7.19 -16.24 17.41
CA PHE A 383 -8.50 -16.88 17.55
C PHE A 383 -9.62 -15.88 17.87
N ILE A 384 -9.33 -14.86 18.69
CA ILE A 384 -10.28 -13.77 18.98
C ILE A 384 -10.49 -12.89 17.73
N ILE A 385 -9.43 -12.53 17.01
CA ILE A 385 -9.55 -11.82 15.72
C ILE A 385 -10.40 -12.62 14.71
N ALA A 386 -10.23 -13.94 14.66
CA ALA A 386 -10.99 -14.83 13.77
C ALA A 386 -12.50 -14.89 14.10
N ILE A 387 -12.85 -14.72 15.38
CA ILE A 387 -14.24 -14.61 15.85
C ILE A 387 -14.83 -13.24 15.50
N GLU A 388 -14.09 -12.15 15.76
CA GLU A 388 -14.61 -10.80 15.51
C GLU A 388 -14.67 -10.49 13.98
N ASP A 389 -13.77 -11.02 13.14
CA ASP A 389 -13.96 -11.05 11.67
C ASP A 389 -15.26 -11.76 11.26
N ALA A 390 -15.55 -12.91 11.89
CA ALA A 390 -16.76 -13.67 11.60
C ALA A 390 -18.03 -12.94 12.08
N ARG A 391 -17.93 -12.07 13.08
CA ARG A 391 -19.01 -11.25 13.63
C ARG A 391 -19.26 -9.97 12.83
N PHE A 392 -18.22 -9.27 12.41
CA PHE A 392 -18.33 -7.99 11.70
C PHE A 392 -18.59 -8.13 10.19
N ARG A 393 -18.95 -9.33 9.72
CA ARG A 393 -19.18 -9.58 8.28
C ARG A 393 -20.31 -8.72 7.75
N ASP A 394 -20.03 -8.09 6.61
CA ASP A 394 -20.94 -7.26 5.84
C ASP A 394 -21.39 -5.96 6.54
N ASN A 395 -20.92 -5.71 7.79
CA ASN A 395 -21.22 -4.49 8.55
C ASN A 395 -20.02 -3.85 9.27
N TYR A 396 -18.78 -4.17 8.89
CA TYR A 396 -17.59 -3.62 9.57
C TYR A 396 -17.54 -2.08 9.59
N LYS A 397 -18.09 -1.39 8.58
CA LYS A 397 -18.21 0.08 8.56
C LYS A 397 -18.85 0.69 9.82
N GLU A 398 -19.83 0.02 10.42
CA GLU A 398 -20.51 0.52 11.63
C GLU A 398 -19.71 0.17 12.89
N GLU A 399 -19.13 -1.04 12.94
CA GLU A 399 -18.44 -1.57 14.13
C GLU A 399 -16.93 -1.26 14.19
N ALA A 400 -16.32 -0.72 13.14
CA ALA A 400 -14.86 -0.49 13.11
C ALA A 400 -14.40 0.50 14.20
N ASN A 401 -15.13 1.61 14.39
CA ASN A 401 -14.77 2.62 15.39
C ASN A 401 -15.11 2.16 16.82
N THR A 402 -16.22 1.46 17.03
CA THR A 402 -16.57 0.86 18.33
C THR A 402 -15.52 -0.19 18.73
N TRP A 403 -15.13 -1.07 17.80
CA TRP A 403 -14.08 -2.07 17.97
C TRP A 403 -12.71 -1.47 18.30
N MET A 404 -12.18 -0.59 17.43
CA MET A 404 -10.85 0.00 17.61
C MET A 404 -10.76 0.94 18.82
N SER A 405 -11.85 1.60 19.22
CA SER A 405 -11.91 2.39 20.46
C SER A 405 -12.21 1.58 21.72
N SER A 406 -12.39 0.26 21.63
CA SER A 406 -12.79 -0.60 22.75
C SER A 406 -11.65 -0.97 23.72
N TRP A 407 -12.01 -1.41 24.93
CA TRP A 407 -11.07 -2.07 25.84
C TRP A 407 -10.65 -3.47 25.36
N PRO A 408 -11.56 -4.35 24.87
CA PRO A 408 -11.20 -5.62 24.24
C PRO A 408 -10.06 -5.52 23.22
N CYS A 409 -10.14 -4.63 22.23
CA CYS A 409 -9.07 -4.42 21.24
C CYS A 409 -7.74 -4.01 21.90
N THR A 410 -7.79 -3.18 22.94
CA THR A 410 -6.58 -2.73 23.68
C THR A 410 -5.91 -3.88 24.44
N LEU A 411 -6.71 -4.70 25.13
CA LEU A 411 -6.22 -5.85 25.89
C LEU A 411 -5.71 -6.96 24.96
N LEU A 412 -6.37 -7.13 23.81
CA LEU A 412 -6.01 -8.08 22.76
C LEU A 412 -4.64 -7.73 22.13
N GLY A 413 -4.41 -6.45 21.84
CA GLY A 413 -3.12 -5.94 21.37
C GLY A 413 -2.01 -6.06 22.41
N ALA A 414 -2.28 -5.73 23.68
CA ALA A 414 -1.33 -5.90 24.77
C ALA A 414 -0.97 -7.37 25.02
N LEU A 415 -1.93 -8.30 24.84
CA LEU A 415 -1.70 -9.75 24.92
C LEU A 415 -0.81 -10.24 23.77
N ALA A 416 -1.02 -9.74 22.55
CA ALA A 416 -0.17 -10.05 21.39
C ALA A 416 1.27 -9.52 21.56
N MET A 417 1.44 -8.28 22.04
CA MET A 417 2.77 -7.72 22.34
C MET A 417 3.45 -8.46 23.50
N THR A 418 2.73 -8.83 24.56
CA THR A 418 3.30 -9.65 25.64
C THR A 418 3.83 -10.97 25.08
N SER A 419 3.05 -11.61 24.19
CA SER A 419 3.41 -12.88 23.55
C SER A 419 4.66 -12.78 22.66
N SER A 420 4.76 -11.77 21.78
CA SER A 420 5.91 -11.64 20.89
C SER A 420 7.21 -11.38 21.66
N GLU A 421 7.19 -10.42 22.59
CA GLU A 421 8.39 -9.98 23.28
C GLU A 421 8.86 -11.00 24.33
N VAL A 422 7.94 -11.67 25.03
CA VAL A 422 8.30 -12.78 25.94
C VAL A 422 8.90 -13.95 25.17
N SER A 423 8.37 -14.31 23.98
CA SER A 423 8.96 -15.38 23.16
C SER A 423 10.40 -15.02 22.71
N VAL A 424 10.65 -13.81 22.19
CA VAL A 424 12.01 -13.39 21.77
C VAL A 424 12.98 -13.32 22.95
N LEU A 425 12.55 -12.81 24.11
CA LEU A 425 13.37 -12.77 25.32
C LEU A 425 13.69 -14.18 25.85
N ILE A 426 12.74 -15.12 25.81
CA ILE A 426 12.98 -16.52 26.17
C ILE A 426 13.96 -17.19 25.19
N LEU A 427 13.82 -16.97 23.88
CA LEU A 427 14.73 -17.52 22.86
C LEU A 427 16.16 -16.97 23.01
N SER A 428 16.28 -15.66 23.28
CA SER A 428 17.57 -15.01 23.58
C SER A 428 18.23 -15.60 24.82
N PHE A 429 17.47 -15.76 25.92
CA PHE A 429 17.95 -16.37 27.16
C PHE A 429 18.35 -17.85 26.98
N MET A 430 17.52 -18.63 26.29
CA MET A 430 17.76 -20.04 25.96
C MET A 430 19.03 -20.20 25.13
N SER A 431 19.28 -19.30 24.18
CA SER A 431 20.49 -19.28 23.36
C SER A 431 21.75 -19.09 24.21
N VAL A 432 21.75 -18.10 25.11
CA VAL A 432 22.87 -17.82 26.03
C VAL A 432 23.09 -18.99 26.98
N GLU A 433 22.04 -19.59 27.54
CA GLU A 433 22.11 -20.78 28.40
C GLU A 433 22.82 -21.95 27.68
N ARG A 434 22.38 -22.28 26.46
CA ARG A 434 22.97 -23.38 25.67
C ARG A 434 24.45 -23.14 25.38
N PHE A 435 24.83 -21.92 25.02
CA PHE A 435 26.23 -21.56 24.76
C PHE A 435 27.10 -21.67 26.01
N ILE A 436 26.65 -21.23 27.19
CA ILE A 436 27.42 -21.38 28.43
C ILE A 436 27.67 -22.87 28.74
N LEU A 437 26.68 -23.73 28.51
CA LEU A 437 26.81 -25.18 28.72
C LEU A 437 27.72 -25.88 27.69
N ILE A 438 27.74 -25.43 26.43
CA ILE A 438 28.42 -26.12 25.31
C ILE A 438 29.83 -25.55 25.03
N ALA A 439 30.04 -24.25 25.21
CA ALA A 439 31.25 -23.55 24.77
C ALA A 439 32.21 -23.15 25.92
N ALA A 440 31.79 -23.22 27.18
CA ALA A 440 32.61 -22.81 28.34
C ALA A 440 32.93 -23.93 29.35
N PRO A 441 33.32 -25.16 28.94
CA PRO A 441 33.45 -26.32 29.85
C PRO A 441 34.57 -26.24 30.89
N LEU A 442 35.41 -25.19 30.89
CA LEU A 442 36.67 -25.14 31.64
C LEU A 442 36.86 -23.90 32.55
N LYS A 443 35.79 -23.15 32.90
CA LYS A 443 35.88 -22.02 33.84
C LYS A 443 34.79 -21.97 34.91
N CYS A 444 34.77 -22.96 35.81
CA CYS A 444 34.13 -22.89 37.15
C CYS A 444 32.65 -22.45 37.22
N HIS A 445 31.91 -22.45 36.11
CA HIS A 445 30.50 -22.09 36.08
C HIS A 445 29.64 -23.29 36.47
N ARG A 446 28.84 -23.12 37.52
CA ARG A 446 27.89 -24.12 37.98
C ARG A 446 26.72 -24.16 37.00
N ALA A 447 26.32 -25.35 36.53
CA ALA A 447 25.14 -25.49 35.68
C ALA A 447 23.91 -24.84 36.34
N MET A 448 23.09 -24.13 35.53
CA MET A 448 21.99 -23.32 36.04
C MET A 448 21.01 -24.15 36.87
N THR A 449 20.63 -23.66 38.04
CA THR A 449 19.67 -24.37 38.91
C THR A 449 18.24 -24.17 38.42
N SER A 450 17.36 -25.13 38.68
CA SER A 450 15.93 -24.98 38.34
C SER A 450 15.24 -23.82 39.06
N GLN A 451 15.78 -23.38 40.20
CA GLN A 451 15.31 -22.19 40.91
C GLN A 451 15.73 -20.91 40.19
N ALA A 452 17.00 -20.78 39.80
CA ALA A 452 17.49 -19.65 39.00
C ALA A 452 16.72 -19.56 37.67
N ALA A 453 16.53 -20.68 36.97
CA ALA A 453 15.73 -20.74 35.75
C ALA A 453 14.28 -20.24 35.97
N SER A 454 13.62 -20.66 37.05
CA SER A 454 12.27 -20.21 37.37
C SER A 454 12.21 -18.72 37.70
N SER A 455 13.22 -18.18 38.41
CA SER A 455 13.33 -16.74 38.67
C SER A 455 13.57 -15.94 37.39
N SER A 456 14.42 -16.42 36.48
CA SER A 456 14.65 -15.78 35.18
C SER A 456 13.38 -15.72 34.33
N MET A 457 12.57 -16.79 34.29
CA MET A 457 11.28 -16.76 33.59
C MET A 457 10.33 -15.73 34.18
N ILE A 458 10.24 -15.63 35.51
CA ILE A 458 9.39 -14.62 36.18
C ILE A 458 9.84 -13.19 35.83
N VAL A 459 11.15 -12.92 35.80
CA VAL A 459 11.68 -11.61 35.38
C VAL A 459 11.35 -11.30 33.92
N ILE A 460 11.49 -12.27 33.00
CA ILE A 460 11.14 -12.07 31.58
C ILE A 460 9.65 -11.77 31.41
N TRP A 461 8.76 -12.49 32.10
CA TRP A 461 7.32 -12.19 32.08
C TRP A 461 7.02 -10.79 32.61
N ILE A 462 7.63 -10.38 33.72
CA ILE A 462 7.45 -9.02 34.27
C ILE A 462 7.89 -7.96 33.26
N VAL A 463 9.03 -8.15 32.59
CA VAL A 463 9.53 -7.23 31.55
C VAL A 463 8.55 -7.16 30.36
N GLY A 464 8.07 -8.31 29.86
CA GLY A 464 7.11 -8.38 28.76
C GLY A 464 5.76 -7.70 29.09
N PHE A 465 5.23 -7.93 30.29
CA PHE A 465 4.01 -7.26 30.76
C PHE A 465 4.21 -5.74 30.91
N ILE A 466 5.36 -5.27 31.39
CA ILE A 466 5.67 -3.83 31.44
C ILE A 466 5.73 -3.24 30.02
N ILE A 467 6.40 -3.93 29.09
CA ILE A 467 6.50 -3.50 27.68
C ILE A 467 5.11 -3.34 27.06
N ALA A 468 4.20 -4.29 27.30
CA ALA A 468 2.84 -4.23 26.80
C ALA A 468 1.94 -3.20 27.53
N LEU A 469 2.17 -2.93 28.81
CA LEU A 469 1.32 -2.06 29.63
C LEU A 469 1.65 -0.56 29.47
N VAL A 470 2.92 -0.19 29.26
CA VAL A 470 3.34 1.23 29.10
C VAL A 470 2.50 1.98 28.05
N PRO A 471 2.23 1.44 26.84
CA PRO A 471 1.38 2.13 25.87
C PRO A 471 -0.09 2.26 26.26
N VAL A 472 -0.61 1.32 27.07
CA VAL A 472 -1.98 1.39 27.62
C VAL A 472 -2.11 2.55 28.61
N ILE A 473 -1.04 2.87 29.34
CA ILE A 473 -1.02 3.98 30.30
C ILE A 473 -0.84 5.33 29.57
N HIS A 474 0.08 5.43 28.62
CA HIS A 474 0.48 6.72 28.02
C HIS A 474 -0.34 7.17 26.80
N TRP A 475 -0.77 6.26 25.92
CA TRP A 475 -1.32 6.60 24.60
C TRP A 475 -2.75 6.09 24.36
N ARG A 476 -3.39 5.51 25.36
CA ARG A 476 -4.74 4.94 25.22
C ARG A 476 -5.86 5.98 25.13
N SER A 477 -5.67 7.15 25.71
CA SER A 477 -6.62 8.28 25.68
C SER A 477 -6.46 9.15 24.44
N SER A 478 -5.23 9.33 23.96
CA SER A 478 -4.89 10.18 22.80
C SER A 478 -4.98 9.40 21.48
N THR A 479 -3.94 8.64 21.13
CA THR A 479 -3.80 8.03 19.80
C THR A 479 -4.22 6.57 19.69
N ARG A 480 -4.69 5.97 20.80
CA ARG A 480 -5.22 4.60 20.86
C ARG A 480 -4.20 3.55 20.37
N PHE A 481 -2.90 3.73 20.64
CA PHE A 481 -1.73 2.92 20.22
C PHE A 481 -1.93 1.49 19.70
N TYR A 482 -2.76 0.66 20.36
CA TYR A 482 -3.14 -0.67 19.87
C TYR A 482 -4.24 -0.64 18.79
N GLY A 483 -5.35 0.06 19.04
CA GLY A 483 -6.48 0.25 18.12
C GLY A 483 -6.25 1.32 17.04
N VAL A 484 -5.06 1.35 16.45
CA VAL A 484 -4.74 2.16 15.25
C VAL A 484 -5.25 1.48 13.97
N ASN A 485 -5.34 0.14 13.99
CA ASN A 485 -5.82 -0.71 12.92
C ASN A 485 -6.82 -1.76 13.46
N GLY A 486 -7.58 -2.40 12.55
CA GLY A 486 -8.58 -3.41 12.90
C GLY A 486 -8.02 -4.66 13.59
N MET A 487 -6.73 -4.96 13.41
CA MET A 487 -6.02 -6.10 14.01
C MET A 487 -5.54 -5.83 15.45
N CYS A 488 -5.68 -4.60 15.94
CA CYS A 488 -5.25 -4.16 17.27
C CYS A 488 -3.72 -4.32 17.53
N PHE A 489 -2.88 -4.40 16.49
CA PHE A 489 -1.44 -4.71 16.62
C PHE A 489 -0.55 -3.50 16.28
N PRO A 490 0.37 -3.07 17.18
CA PRO A 490 0.96 -1.73 17.15
C PRO A 490 2.28 -1.62 16.36
N LEU A 491 2.34 -2.23 15.17
CA LEU A 491 3.58 -2.34 14.39
C LEU A 491 3.96 -1.02 13.68
N HIS A 492 2.98 -0.16 13.38
CA HIS A 492 3.14 1.15 12.75
C HIS A 492 4.01 1.10 11.47
N ILE A 493 3.58 0.32 10.46
CA ILE A 493 4.19 0.32 9.12
C ILE A 493 3.56 1.40 8.24
N ASP A 494 2.22 1.46 8.21
CA ASP A 494 1.49 2.35 7.28
C ASP A 494 1.59 3.83 7.65
N ASP A 495 1.72 4.14 8.94
CA ASP A 495 2.09 5.46 9.47
C ASP A 495 3.32 5.29 10.40
N PRO A 496 4.54 5.45 9.88
CA PRO A 496 5.77 5.21 10.64
C PRO A 496 6.13 6.31 11.64
N TYR A 497 5.38 7.42 11.69
CA TYR A 497 5.64 8.58 12.56
C TYR A 497 4.48 8.95 13.49
N LEU A 498 3.43 8.12 13.57
CA LEU A 498 2.30 8.30 14.49
C LEU A 498 2.76 8.42 15.96
N ILE A 499 2.08 9.21 16.79
CA ILE A 499 2.46 9.43 18.20
C ILE A 499 2.54 8.09 18.96
N GLY A 500 3.75 7.75 19.41
CA GLY A 500 4.12 6.42 19.95
C GLY A 500 5.08 5.63 19.05
N TRP A 501 5.41 6.10 17.84
CA TRP A 501 6.27 5.42 16.88
C TRP A 501 7.66 5.11 17.43
N GLU A 502 8.26 6.02 18.22
CA GLU A 502 9.57 5.85 18.86
C GLU A 502 9.59 4.59 19.75
N TYR A 503 8.51 4.36 20.50
CA TYR A 503 8.36 3.18 21.35
C TYR A 503 8.14 1.92 20.51
N SER A 504 7.26 1.98 19.51
CA SER A 504 7.03 0.87 18.57
C SER A 504 8.31 0.45 17.83
N ALA A 505 9.13 1.41 17.41
CA ALA A 505 10.44 1.19 16.80
C ALA A 505 11.47 0.66 17.82
N PHE A 506 11.54 1.23 19.03
CA PHE A 506 12.43 0.74 20.08
C PHE A 506 12.18 -0.74 20.42
N ILE A 507 10.92 -1.18 20.43
CA ILE A 507 10.58 -2.59 20.64
C ILE A 507 10.86 -3.43 19.38
N PHE A 508 10.10 -3.23 18.29
CA PHE A 508 10.13 -4.15 17.15
C PHE A 508 11.37 -4.03 16.25
N LEU A 509 12.07 -2.90 16.26
CA LEU A 509 13.36 -2.73 15.59
C LEU A 509 14.53 -2.77 16.57
N GLY A 510 14.46 -2.10 17.72
CA GLY A 510 15.56 -2.03 18.68
C GLY A 510 15.79 -3.34 19.44
N LEU A 511 14.85 -3.70 20.32
CA LEU A 511 14.95 -4.87 21.21
C LEU A 511 15.08 -6.17 20.40
N ASN A 512 14.25 -6.36 19.38
CA ASN A 512 14.23 -7.61 18.61
C ASN A 512 15.45 -7.75 17.66
N LEU A 513 16.04 -6.66 17.14
CA LEU A 513 17.34 -6.73 16.45
C LEU A 513 18.48 -7.04 17.44
N ILE A 514 18.46 -6.47 18.65
CA ILE A 514 19.46 -6.79 19.68
C ILE A 514 19.37 -8.27 20.08
N GLY A 515 18.16 -8.80 20.28
CA GLY A 515 17.91 -10.23 20.51
C GLY A 515 18.49 -11.08 19.38
N LEU A 516 18.09 -10.79 18.13
CA LEU A 516 18.58 -11.49 16.93
C LEU A 516 20.11 -11.45 16.78
N MET A 517 20.75 -10.32 17.09
CA MET A 517 22.21 -10.15 17.03
C MET A 517 22.94 -10.91 18.15
N ILE A 518 22.39 -10.91 19.38
CA ILE A 518 22.89 -11.74 20.48
C ILE A 518 22.81 -13.21 20.09
N ILE A 519 21.63 -13.65 19.62
CA ILE A 519 21.39 -15.02 19.16
C ILE A 519 22.40 -15.40 18.06
N GLY A 520 22.53 -14.59 17.00
CA GLY A 520 23.46 -14.85 15.89
C GLY A 520 24.92 -15.00 16.36
N TYR A 521 25.42 -14.05 17.16
CA TYR A 521 26.77 -14.10 17.73
C TYR A 521 26.98 -15.36 18.58
N VAL A 522 26.03 -15.66 19.47
CA VAL A 522 26.07 -16.80 20.40
C VAL A 522 26.10 -18.13 19.64
N TYR A 523 25.36 -18.26 18.54
CA TYR A 523 25.38 -19.47 17.70
C TYR A 523 26.66 -19.60 16.88
N VAL A 524 27.18 -18.51 16.30
CA VAL A 524 28.49 -18.53 15.62
C VAL A 524 29.59 -18.97 16.58
N ALA A 525 29.59 -18.46 17.82
CA ALA A 525 30.53 -18.84 18.86
C ALA A 525 30.34 -20.32 19.30
N MET A 526 29.09 -20.78 19.44
CA MET A 526 28.77 -22.18 19.77
C MET A 526 29.24 -23.15 18.68
N PHE A 527 28.91 -22.90 17.41
CA PHE A 527 29.36 -23.74 16.29
C PHE A 527 30.88 -23.72 16.12
N THR A 528 31.53 -22.57 16.34
CA THR A 528 33.00 -22.48 16.34
C THR A 528 33.62 -23.33 17.46
N SER A 529 33.01 -23.36 18.64
CA SER A 529 33.42 -24.25 19.73
C SER A 529 33.24 -25.73 19.36
N ILE A 530 32.04 -26.12 18.90
CA ILE A 530 31.74 -27.50 18.48
C ILE A 530 32.71 -27.96 17.40
N TRP A 531 33.02 -27.13 16.40
CA TRP A 531 33.95 -27.44 15.31
C TRP A 531 35.40 -27.62 15.80
N ARG A 532 35.87 -26.79 16.73
CA ARG A 532 37.19 -26.95 17.37
C ARG A 532 37.24 -28.24 18.19
N THR A 533 36.24 -28.51 19.02
CA THR A 533 36.15 -29.74 19.83
C THR A 533 36.07 -30.99 18.96
N ARG A 534 35.27 -30.98 17.88
CA ARG A 534 35.13 -32.12 16.95
C ARG A 534 36.42 -32.45 16.19
N ARG A 535 37.38 -31.52 16.09
CA ARG A 535 38.75 -31.75 15.57
C ARG A 535 39.70 -32.34 16.63
N ALA A 536 39.38 -32.22 17.91
CA ALA A 536 40.20 -32.74 19.02
C ALA A 536 39.68 -34.10 19.55
N THR A 537 38.36 -34.29 19.62
CA THR A 537 37.70 -35.54 20.03
C THR A 537 36.43 -35.80 19.21
N PRO A 538 36.12 -37.07 18.87
CA PRO A 538 34.86 -37.41 18.22
C PRO A 538 33.69 -37.26 19.19
N LEU A 539 32.81 -36.28 18.92
CA LEU A 539 31.57 -36.02 19.67
C LEU A 539 30.51 -37.11 19.43
N SER A 540 29.58 -37.27 20.39
CA SER A 540 28.44 -38.16 20.24
C SER A 540 27.50 -37.70 19.13
N VAL A 541 26.86 -38.66 18.46
CA VAL A 541 25.78 -38.39 17.49
C VAL A 541 24.63 -37.62 18.15
N GLY A 542 24.33 -37.93 19.42
CA GLY A 542 23.27 -37.26 20.19
C GLY A 542 23.53 -35.77 20.42
N ASP A 543 24.78 -35.36 20.68
CA ASP A 543 25.14 -33.95 20.89
C ASP A 543 25.00 -33.14 19.58
N SER A 544 25.31 -33.79 18.45
CA SER A 544 25.19 -33.19 17.12
C SER A 544 23.72 -33.03 16.71
N GLU A 545 22.88 -34.05 16.97
CA GLU A 545 21.44 -33.98 16.74
C GLU A 545 20.76 -32.95 17.66
N PHE A 546 21.21 -32.85 18.92
CA PHE A 546 20.78 -31.83 19.85
C PHE A 546 21.05 -30.43 19.29
N ALA A 547 22.32 -30.10 18.97
CA ALA A 547 22.71 -28.80 18.46
C ALA A 547 21.97 -28.39 17.16
N LEU A 548 21.70 -29.34 16.26
CA LEU A 548 20.95 -29.08 15.02
C LEU A 548 19.51 -28.61 15.29
N ARG A 549 18.81 -29.18 16.29
CA ARG A 549 17.45 -28.73 16.66
C ARG A 549 17.45 -27.26 17.08
N PHE A 550 18.39 -26.87 17.96
CA PHE A 550 18.54 -25.47 18.41
C PHE A 550 18.87 -24.51 17.25
N PHE A 551 19.66 -24.94 16.28
CA PHE A 551 19.93 -24.13 15.08
C PHE A 551 18.65 -23.88 14.26
N LEU A 552 17.82 -24.91 14.04
CA LEU A 552 16.56 -24.76 13.30
C LEU A 552 15.57 -23.83 14.02
N ILE A 553 15.50 -23.91 15.35
CA ILE A 553 14.71 -23.01 16.22
C ILE A 553 15.06 -21.54 15.98
N VAL A 554 16.34 -21.22 16.00
CA VAL A 554 16.83 -19.86 15.81
C VAL A 554 16.71 -19.41 14.36
N LEU A 555 16.85 -20.32 13.41
CA LEU A 555 16.64 -20.01 11.99
C LEU A 555 15.18 -19.65 11.69
N THR A 556 14.19 -20.29 12.33
CA THR A 556 12.77 -19.94 12.14
C THR A 556 12.41 -18.59 12.77
N ASP A 557 12.89 -18.30 13.98
CA ASP A 557 12.69 -16.99 14.61
C ASP A 557 13.33 -15.86 13.79
N ALA A 558 14.57 -16.05 13.34
CA ALA A 558 15.27 -15.12 12.46
C ALA A 558 14.54 -14.89 11.12
N ALA A 559 14.01 -15.96 10.50
CA ALA A 559 13.25 -15.87 9.25
C ALA A 559 11.90 -15.15 9.41
N CYS A 560 11.29 -15.20 10.59
CA CYS A 560 10.08 -14.45 10.91
C CYS A 560 10.38 -12.96 11.21
N TRP A 561 11.44 -12.63 11.96
CA TRP A 561 11.72 -11.24 12.34
C TRP A 561 12.46 -10.42 11.28
N ALA A 562 13.34 -11.00 10.48
CA ALA A 562 14.12 -10.25 9.49
C ALA A 562 13.25 -9.49 8.45
N PRO A 563 12.16 -10.06 7.90
CA PRO A 563 11.23 -9.31 7.03
C PRO A 563 10.55 -8.14 7.74
N ILE A 564 10.17 -8.32 9.01
CA ILE A 564 9.48 -7.30 9.82
C ILE A 564 10.40 -6.11 10.07
N ILE A 565 11.65 -6.39 10.47
CA ILE A 565 12.72 -5.41 10.66
C ILE A 565 13.00 -4.66 9.35
N ALA A 566 13.14 -5.37 8.23
CA ALA A 566 13.39 -4.75 6.92
C ALA A 566 12.24 -3.83 6.47
N LEU A 567 10.99 -4.26 6.64
CA LEU A 567 9.82 -3.45 6.29
C LEU A 567 9.66 -2.22 7.18
N LYS A 568 9.98 -2.33 8.48
CA LYS A 568 9.99 -1.17 9.39
C LYS A 568 11.04 -0.14 8.97
N ILE A 569 12.23 -0.58 8.56
CA ILE A 569 13.28 0.30 8.03
C ILE A 569 12.83 0.97 6.73
N LEU A 570 12.26 0.23 5.79
CA LEU A 570 11.76 0.78 4.51
C LEU A 570 10.66 1.83 4.73
N ALA A 571 9.71 1.58 5.64
CA ALA A 571 8.68 2.55 6.00
C ALA A 571 9.29 3.83 6.63
N MET A 572 10.26 3.69 7.54
CA MET A 572 10.97 4.83 8.13
C MET A 572 11.80 5.62 7.10
N MET A 573 12.30 4.97 6.05
CA MET A 573 12.93 5.61 4.88
C MET A 573 11.92 6.28 3.92
N LYS A 574 10.62 6.30 4.26
CA LYS A 574 9.51 6.78 3.41
C LYS A 574 9.39 6.06 2.06
N TYR A 575 9.90 4.83 1.95
CA TYR A 575 9.68 4.01 0.77
C TYR A 575 8.23 3.47 0.80
N PRO A 576 7.48 3.48 -0.32
CA PRO A 576 6.09 3.03 -0.33
C PRO A 576 6.00 1.52 -0.07
N VAL A 577 5.58 1.15 1.14
CA VAL A 577 5.25 -0.24 1.50
C VAL A 577 3.79 -0.50 1.10
N PRO A 578 3.48 -1.55 0.31
CA PRO A 578 2.09 -1.89 0.00
C PRO A 578 1.34 -2.29 1.29
N PRO A 579 0.16 -1.72 1.58
CA PRO A 579 -0.55 -1.99 2.85
C PRO A 579 -1.02 -3.46 2.94
N ASP A 580 -1.24 -4.10 1.80
CA ASP A 580 -1.36 -5.57 1.66
C ASP A 580 -0.29 -6.34 2.45
N LEU A 581 0.96 -5.87 2.43
CA LEU A 581 2.10 -6.57 3.00
C LEU A 581 2.10 -6.51 4.54
N HIS A 582 1.54 -5.44 5.13
CA HIS A 582 1.29 -5.36 6.56
C HIS A 582 0.30 -6.44 7.04
N ALA A 583 -0.76 -6.71 6.25
CA ALA A 583 -1.70 -7.80 6.53
C ALA A 583 -1.00 -9.18 6.56
N TRP A 584 -0.15 -9.47 5.58
CA TRP A 584 0.63 -10.71 5.53
C TRP A 584 1.63 -10.82 6.70
N VAL A 585 2.27 -9.71 7.10
CA VAL A 585 3.18 -9.69 8.25
C VAL A 585 2.47 -10.12 9.55
N VAL A 586 1.34 -9.49 9.87
CA VAL A 586 0.64 -9.70 11.15
C VAL A 586 -0.07 -11.06 11.21
N ILE A 587 -0.63 -11.54 10.09
CA ILE A 587 -1.45 -12.76 10.06
C ILE A 587 -0.61 -14.02 9.79
N PHE A 588 0.46 -13.93 9.01
CA PHE A 588 1.31 -15.08 8.67
C PHE A 588 2.70 -15.00 9.29
N ILE A 589 3.48 -13.95 8.99
CA ILE A 589 4.94 -13.99 9.26
C ILE A 589 5.22 -14.01 10.76
N LEU A 590 4.58 -13.14 11.54
CA LEU A 590 4.78 -13.07 12.99
C LEU A 590 4.26 -14.34 13.71
N PRO A 591 3.05 -14.87 13.45
CA PRO A 591 2.54 -16.02 14.21
C PRO A 591 3.06 -17.39 13.75
N VAL A 592 3.64 -17.51 12.55
CA VAL A 592 4.23 -18.77 12.05
C VAL A 592 5.34 -19.29 12.97
N ASN A 593 6.11 -18.40 13.61
CA ASN A 593 7.12 -18.77 14.61
C ASN A 593 6.50 -19.61 15.75
N SER A 594 5.46 -19.08 16.38
CA SER A 594 4.70 -19.73 17.46
C SER A 594 3.96 -21.01 17.02
N ALA A 595 3.61 -21.13 15.74
CA ALA A 595 3.00 -22.33 15.15
C ALA A 595 4.03 -23.45 14.87
N VAL A 596 5.24 -23.10 14.43
CA VAL A 596 6.32 -24.05 14.09
C VAL A 596 7.09 -24.50 15.33
N ASN A 597 7.25 -23.61 16.32
CA ASN A 597 7.92 -23.84 17.60
C ASN A 597 7.61 -25.23 18.22
N PRO A 598 6.34 -25.64 18.41
CA PRO A 598 5.97 -26.98 18.88
C PRO A 598 6.65 -28.16 18.18
N LEU A 599 6.80 -28.09 16.85
CA LEU A 599 7.44 -29.15 16.06
C LEU A 599 8.90 -29.31 16.48
N LEU A 600 9.61 -28.19 16.62
CA LEU A 600 11.06 -28.15 16.82
C LEU A 600 11.49 -28.58 18.24
N TYR A 601 10.78 -28.18 19.30
CA TYR A 601 11.14 -28.55 20.70
C TYR A 601 10.67 -29.94 21.14
N THR A 602 9.71 -30.54 20.44
CA THR A 602 8.94 -31.66 20.99
C THR A 602 8.76 -32.80 19.99
N PHE A 603 8.20 -32.56 18.79
CA PHE A 603 7.95 -33.64 17.81
C PHE A 603 9.24 -34.19 17.17
N THR A 604 10.33 -33.43 17.15
CA THR A 604 11.67 -33.91 16.74
C THR A 604 12.33 -34.85 17.76
N THR A 605 11.78 -35.04 18.97
CA THR A 605 12.43 -35.78 20.05
C THR A 605 12.05 -37.27 20.03
N PRO A 606 12.99 -38.24 19.93
CA PRO A 606 12.67 -39.66 19.87
C PRO A 606 11.85 -40.15 21.08
N LYS A 607 12.26 -39.81 22.32
CA LYS A 607 11.53 -40.14 23.57
C LYS A 607 10.07 -39.64 23.60
N PHE A 608 9.72 -38.62 22.81
CA PHE A 608 8.34 -38.14 22.69
C PHE A 608 7.58 -38.88 21.59
N ARG A 609 8.21 -39.12 20.43
CA ARG A 609 7.65 -39.92 19.32
C ARG A 609 7.30 -41.34 19.75
N GLU A 610 8.14 -41.96 20.58
CA GLU A 610 7.89 -43.26 21.22
C GLU A 610 6.64 -43.20 22.12
N ARG A 611 6.57 -42.25 23.06
CA ARG A 611 5.45 -42.13 24.00
C ARG A 611 4.12 -41.71 23.36
N LEU A 612 4.14 -40.96 22.25
CA LEU A 612 2.92 -40.63 21.50
C LEU A 612 2.38 -41.87 20.77
N ASN A 613 3.30 -42.72 20.26
CA ASN A 613 3.00 -44.05 19.75
C ASN A 613 2.48 -45.01 20.85
N GLU A 614 3.00 -44.98 22.07
CA GLU A 614 2.51 -45.82 23.18
C GLU A 614 1.15 -45.34 23.73
N GLY A 615 1.04 -44.05 24.04
CA GLY A 615 -0.02 -43.51 24.89
C GLY A 615 -1.33 -43.15 24.20
N TRP A 616 -1.28 -42.62 22.97
CA TRP A 616 -2.47 -42.18 22.22
C TRP A 616 -2.69 -43.02 20.97
N LEU A 617 -1.71 -43.07 20.04
CA LEU A 617 -1.80 -43.92 18.85
C LEU A 617 -1.89 -45.40 19.21
N GLY A 618 -1.21 -45.85 20.26
CA GLY A 618 -1.30 -47.21 20.79
C GLY A 618 -2.71 -47.54 21.31
N LYS A 619 -3.37 -46.59 21.98
CA LYS A 619 -4.78 -46.75 22.39
C LYS A 619 -5.71 -46.78 21.19
N VAL A 620 -5.58 -45.86 20.23
CA VAL A 620 -6.39 -45.85 19.00
C VAL A 620 -6.21 -47.16 18.22
N ARG A 621 -4.96 -47.61 18.04
CA ARG A 621 -4.63 -48.89 17.40
C ARG A 621 -5.23 -50.08 18.14
N SER A 622 -5.20 -50.08 19.48
CA SER A 622 -5.85 -51.10 20.31
C SER A 622 -7.39 -51.08 20.25
N TYR A 623 -7.97 -49.92 19.96
CA TYR A 623 -9.42 -49.75 19.81
C TYR A 623 -9.86 -50.34 18.46
N VAL A 624 -9.20 -49.91 17.37
CA VAL A 624 -9.43 -50.43 16.01
C VAL A 624 -9.17 -51.94 15.94
N SER A 625 -8.13 -52.46 16.61
CA SER A 625 -7.90 -53.92 16.65
C SER A 625 -8.94 -54.68 17.48
N ARG A 626 -9.53 -54.07 18.52
CA ARG A 626 -10.68 -54.63 19.27
C ARG A 626 -11.99 -54.55 18.48
N GLU A 627 -12.07 -53.66 17.49
CA GLU A 627 -13.20 -53.51 16.60
C GLU A 627 -13.19 -54.60 15.51
N HIS A 628 -12.05 -54.80 14.84
CA HIS A 628 -11.85 -55.96 13.95
C HIS A 628 -12.05 -57.30 14.67
N SER A 629 -11.39 -57.54 15.80
CA SER A 629 -11.55 -58.82 16.52
C SER A 629 -12.95 -59.03 17.11
N ARG A 630 -13.77 -57.98 17.26
CA ARG A 630 -15.22 -58.11 17.51
C ARG A 630 -15.99 -58.54 16.26
N GLN A 631 -15.65 -58.03 15.08
CA GLN A 631 -16.24 -58.46 13.81
C GLN A 631 -15.91 -59.93 13.52
N ASP A 632 -14.65 -60.35 13.68
CA ASP A 632 -14.24 -61.76 13.53
C ASP A 632 -14.97 -62.69 14.52
N SER A 633 -15.13 -62.25 15.77
CA SER A 633 -15.87 -62.98 16.81
C SER A 633 -17.37 -63.11 16.51
N GLN A 634 -17.96 -62.16 15.77
CA GLN A 634 -19.36 -62.22 15.35
C GLN A 634 -19.54 -63.06 14.06
N ALA A 635 -18.62 -62.95 13.11
CA ALA A 635 -18.60 -63.79 11.90
C ALA A 635 -18.44 -65.29 12.23
N SER A 636 -17.62 -65.61 13.24
CA SER A 636 -17.37 -66.98 13.70
C SER A 636 -18.59 -67.66 14.36
N ALA A 637 -19.64 -66.91 14.71
CA ALA A 637 -20.82 -67.43 15.39
C ALA A 637 -21.98 -67.81 14.44
N SER A 638 -21.91 -67.43 13.16
CA SER A 638 -23.04 -67.51 12.21
C SER A 638 -22.93 -68.62 11.14
N THR A 639 -21.82 -69.35 11.06
CA THR A 639 -21.55 -70.26 9.93
C THR A 639 -21.22 -71.68 10.39
N ASN A 640 -22.19 -72.36 11.00
CA ASN A 640 -22.07 -73.79 11.32
C ASN A 640 -23.40 -74.54 11.25
N LYS A 641 -24.02 -74.56 10.06
CA LYS A 641 -25.13 -75.47 9.69
C LYS A 641 -25.15 -75.72 8.18
N THR A 642 -24.93 -76.99 7.81
CA THR A 642 -25.37 -77.68 6.57
C THR A 642 -24.99 -77.11 5.18
N VAL A 643 -24.59 -77.92 4.19
CA VAL A 643 -23.93 -79.25 4.18
C VAL A 643 -23.34 -79.48 2.76
N ILE A 644 -22.39 -80.40 2.60
CA ILE A 644 -21.74 -80.71 1.32
C ILE A 644 -22.52 -81.77 0.53
N THR A 645 -22.84 -81.49 -0.75
CA THR A 645 -22.93 -82.44 -1.88
C THR A 645 -23.25 -81.69 -3.20
N ASP A 646 -22.84 -82.12 -4.39
CA ASP A 646 -21.65 -82.89 -4.81
C ASP A 646 -21.40 -82.70 -6.33
N ARG A 647 -20.14 -82.90 -6.77
CA ARG A 647 -19.69 -83.38 -8.10
C ARG A 647 -20.01 -82.68 -9.45
N ASN A 648 -18.93 -82.67 -10.26
CA ASN A 648 -18.81 -83.05 -11.69
C ASN A 648 -18.70 -81.99 -12.82
N MET A 649 -17.46 -81.87 -13.29
CA MET A 649 -16.99 -82.15 -14.67
C MET A 649 -17.18 -81.14 -15.84
N ILE A 650 -16.05 -81.02 -16.57
CA ILE A 650 -15.89 -80.79 -18.03
C ILE A 650 -15.84 -79.34 -18.56
N GLN A 651 -14.87 -79.16 -19.47
CA GLN A 651 -14.39 -78.01 -20.25
C GLN A 651 -14.94 -78.11 -21.71
N PRO A 652 -14.62 -77.25 -22.71
CA PRO A 652 -13.93 -75.94 -22.70
C PRO A 652 -14.48 -74.84 -23.69
N THR A 653 -13.98 -73.59 -23.52
CA THR A 653 -13.55 -72.60 -24.57
C THR A 653 -14.49 -71.87 -25.56
N TRP A 654 -14.01 -70.64 -25.91
CA TRP A 654 -14.15 -69.82 -27.13
C TRP A 654 -15.21 -68.68 -27.21
N ASN A 655 -14.66 -67.45 -27.26
CA ASN A 655 -15.06 -66.24 -28.02
C ASN A 655 -16.36 -65.47 -27.65
N GLU A 656 -16.47 -64.14 -27.86
CA GLU A 656 -15.60 -63.16 -28.57
C GLU A 656 -15.83 -61.71 -28.07
N PHE A 657 -14.88 -60.78 -28.30
CA PHE A 657 -14.95 -59.28 -28.33
C PHE A 657 -15.71 -58.49 -27.21
N ASP A 658 -15.33 -57.30 -26.73
CA ASP A 658 -14.07 -56.49 -26.64
C ASP A 658 -14.37 -55.26 -25.72
N ASP A 659 -13.60 -54.19 -25.47
CA ASP A 659 -12.26 -53.67 -25.84
C ASP A 659 -11.78 -52.72 -24.68
N ASP A 660 -10.58 -52.18 -24.81
CA ASP A 660 -10.14 -50.82 -24.46
C ASP A 660 -9.74 -50.45 -23.00
N ARG A 661 -8.43 -50.66 -22.75
CA ARG A 661 -7.47 -49.74 -22.07
C ARG A 661 -7.50 -49.59 -20.54
N LYS A 662 -6.35 -49.43 -19.86
CA LYS A 662 -4.92 -49.72 -20.19
C LYS A 662 -4.13 -49.77 -18.86
N ARG A 663 -3.20 -50.72 -18.71
CA ARG A 663 -2.19 -50.75 -17.63
C ARG A 663 -0.89 -51.37 -18.13
N THR A 664 0.24 -50.74 -17.83
CA THR A 664 1.62 -51.23 -18.01
C THR A 664 2.60 -50.27 -17.31
N PRO A 665 3.81 -50.69 -16.90
CA PRO A 665 4.13 -51.87 -16.08
C PRO A 665 5.13 -51.56 -14.93
N PRO A 666 5.42 -52.50 -14.01
CA PRO A 666 6.52 -52.39 -13.04
C PRO A 666 7.89 -52.81 -13.63
N LEU A 667 8.97 -52.55 -12.89
CA LEU A 667 10.35 -52.98 -13.22
C LEU A 667 10.62 -54.46 -12.94
N LEU A 668 11.69 -54.98 -13.55
CA LEU A 668 12.27 -56.32 -13.37
C LEU A 668 13.81 -56.23 -13.41
N ASP A 669 14.49 -57.14 -12.71
CA ASP A 669 15.95 -57.28 -12.70
C ASP A 669 16.51 -57.84 -14.02
N LEU A 670 17.80 -57.57 -14.28
CA LEU A 670 18.72 -58.49 -14.97
C LEU A 670 20.19 -58.08 -14.73
N ASN A 671 21.09 -59.05 -14.61
CA ASN A 671 22.55 -58.85 -14.63
C ASN A 671 23.05 -58.78 -16.08
N ASP A 672 24.19 -58.12 -16.34
CA ASP A 672 25.43 -58.85 -16.69
C ASP A 672 26.69 -57.96 -16.83
N GLU A 673 27.81 -58.63 -17.08
CA GLU A 673 29.21 -58.21 -17.05
C GLU A 673 29.60 -56.91 -17.80
N ASN A 674 30.53 -56.12 -17.22
CA ASN A 674 31.89 -56.08 -17.79
C ASN A 674 33.00 -55.54 -16.86
N THR A 675 34.25 -55.64 -17.32
CA THR A 675 35.48 -55.28 -16.59
C THR A 675 36.30 -54.20 -17.30
N ARG A 676 37.36 -53.71 -16.61
CA ARG A 676 38.35 -52.66 -16.95
C ARG A 676 37.96 -51.24 -16.49
N SER A 677 38.76 -50.44 -15.77
CA SER A 677 40.21 -50.28 -15.52
C SER A 677 40.92 -49.22 -16.38
N GLU A 678 41.05 -48.01 -15.84
CA GLU A 678 42.18 -47.05 -15.89
C GLU A 678 41.72 -45.80 -15.09
N ARG A 679 42.45 -45.30 -14.07
CA ARG A 679 43.73 -44.55 -14.02
C ARG A 679 43.63 -43.09 -14.51
N ARG A 680 43.91 -42.18 -13.57
CA ARG A 680 44.43 -40.81 -13.73
C ARG A 680 43.46 -39.76 -14.31
N ASP A 681 43.59 -38.48 -13.96
CA ASP A 681 44.44 -37.81 -12.93
C ASP A 681 43.55 -36.96 -11.98
#